data_AF-A0A4V2HDQ1-F1
#
_entry.id   AF-A0A4V2HDQ1-F1
#
_cell.length_a   1.000
_cell.length_b   1.000
_cell.length_c   1.000
_cell.angle_alpha   90.00
_cell.angle_beta   90.00
_cell.angle_gamma   90.00
#
_symmetry.space_group_name_H-M   'P 1'
#
loop_
_entity.id
_entity.type
_entity.pdbx_description
1 polymer ?
#
loop_
_entity_poly.entity_id
_entity_poly.type
_entity_poly.pdbx_seq_one_letter_code
_entity_poly.pdbx_strand_id
1 'polypeptide(L)'
;MSLTEYRRKRSFDKTKEPEPGKALPQGQRAIFVVQLHHASRRHYDFRLQVGDALKSWAVPKGPSYDPKVKRMAVEVEDHPVDYATFEGEIPKGEYGGGHVAQFDHGVWATSGDPEAQLAKGHLRFELFGTKLKGGWHLVRSGKPARQPQWLLFKDDDAFAGTVEADDLLGDVTQAPAADLKRAGSGKERKKGLKAVAAPKKGRRKDWAKKAAALSNAKQAKAPDGPFELQLAKLGESPPKGDQWVHEIKWDGYRILATIAGGQVRLWSRNALEWTAKIPEIRDAVAALGLRSGALDGELIAGSGTKEDFNLLQATLSGERQGALAYALFDVLHLDGVDVADAPLLERKALLKELLDTGPAGHLAFSSHVVGDGEAAYRLAGERHFEGIISKRADRAYHPGRSEDWKKTKQLASDEFAVVGYTAPKGSRTGFGSLLLAKPDPKHGWLYVGRVGSGFNDALIKELTKLIGKAGSKTPTAHVPTNDTDLRAATWFAPRFVVEVFYRGVGGQQLLRQASLKTVRRDKDVADLMDSDRGPTEEAATPAVPAKGTKRATKATSAHKPSKKRAPAERASPKLSSPGKVLFPEDKITKQQVWDYYEAVMPHLLPEVIDRPLSIIRCPAGTGRPCFFQKHHTAGLELVDSVRLKEDSGINAHYLVVRDAASLLELVQFNALEFHPWGSRAEEPDRADRVVFDLDPGPDVPFEEVKKAATDIRKLLAQLELESFLRVSGGKGLHVVVPLNPGCDWDLTKRFAKGFADALSQSEPHRFLATATKRLRNKRIFVDYLRNGRGATAVASYSLRARPGAPVAMPIPWSELPKLKRANAFTLKDVPAKLKRRRKDPWEGIDTIQQNLARWAERD
;
A
#
# COMPACT_ATOMS: atom_id res chain seq x y z
N MET A 1 10.52 14.78 -10.75
CA MET A 1 10.98 15.62 -11.89
C MET A 1 10.83 14.79 -13.17
N SER A 2 10.97 15.35 -14.38
CA SER A 2 10.67 14.64 -15.62
C SER A 2 11.89 14.43 -16.51
N LEU A 3 11.91 13.30 -17.23
CA LEU A 3 12.91 12.96 -18.28
C LEU A 3 12.85 13.89 -19.52
N THR A 4 12.09 15.00 -19.45
CA THR A 4 11.96 16.03 -20.49
C THR A 4 13.31 16.67 -20.80
N GLU A 5 14.12 16.99 -19.78
CA GLU A 5 15.47 17.55 -19.94
C GLU A 5 16.42 16.58 -20.66
N TYR A 6 16.40 15.30 -20.30
CA TYR A 6 17.18 14.25 -20.96
C TYR A 6 16.77 14.11 -22.44
N ARG A 7 15.46 13.97 -22.73
CA ARG A 7 14.95 13.88 -24.11
C ARG A 7 15.25 15.14 -24.93
N ARG A 8 15.27 16.34 -24.32
CA ARG A 8 15.60 17.61 -24.98
C ARG A 8 17.08 17.74 -25.36
N LYS A 9 17.98 16.98 -24.70
CA LYS A 9 19.44 17.09 -24.85
C LYS A 9 20.07 16.06 -25.80
N ARG A 10 19.34 15.03 -26.26
CA ARG A 10 19.87 13.92 -27.07
C ARG A 10 19.22 13.84 -28.46
N SER A 11 20.04 13.51 -29.45
CA SER A 11 19.62 13.09 -30.79
C SER A 11 19.70 11.55 -30.87
N PHE A 12 18.61 10.85 -30.54
CA PHE A 12 18.54 9.38 -30.51
C PHE A 12 18.68 8.71 -31.90
N ASP A 13 18.64 9.52 -32.95
CA ASP A 13 19.03 9.18 -34.33
C ASP A 13 20.55 9.02 -34.52
N LYS A 14 21.37 9.47 -33.56
CA LYS A 14 22.85 9.48 -33.64
C LYS A 14 23.54 8.83 -32.45
N THR A 15 23.02 9.00 -31.24
CA THR A 15 23.58 8.39 -30.04
C THR A 15 23.05 6.96 -29.83
N LYS A 16 23.83 6.11 -29.17
CA LYS A 16 23.40 4.78 -28.72
C LYS A 16 22.75 4.80 -27.32
N GLU A 17 22.64 5.98 -26.70
CA GLU A 17 21.95 6.14 -25.41
C GLU A 17 20.46 5.75 -25.52
N PRO A 18 19.86 5.09 -24.50
CA PRO A 18 18.49 4.62 -24.58
C PRO A 18 17.45 5.75 -24.54
N GLU A 19 16.40 5.63 -25.37
CA GLU A 19 15.23 6.51 -25.31
C GLU A 19 14.44 6.35 -24.00
N PRO A 20 13.90 7.44 -23.43
CA PRO A 20 13.05 7.37 -22.24
C PRO A 20 11.62 6.98 -22.61
N GLY A 21 11.09 5.89 -22.05
CA GLY A 21 9.69 5.48 -22.26
C GLY A 21 9.39 3.98 -22.10
N LYS A 22 10.40 3.13 -21.98
CA LYS A 22 10.20 1.70 -21.66
C LYS A 22 9.65 1.53 -20.23
N ALA A 23 8.83 0.49 -20.04
CA ALA A 23 8.33 0.11 -18.73
C ALA A 23 9.38 -0.72 -17.97
N LEU A 24 9.61 -0.38 -16.70
CA LEU A 24 10.55 -1.08 -15.82
C LEU A 24 10.24 -2.59 -15.66
N PRO A 25 11.26 -3.46 -15.57
CA PRO A 25 11.09 -4.84 -15.15
C PRO A 25 10.51 -4.92 -13.72
N GLN A 26 9.33 -5.53 -13.59
CA GLN A 26 8.66 -5.67 -12.30
C GLN A 26 9.35 -6.70 -11.41
N GLY A 27 9.53 -6.39 -10.12
CA GLY A 27 10.07 -7.34 -9.13
C GLY A 27 11.60 -7.29 -8.92
N GLN A 28 12.26 -6.22 -9.36
CA GLN A 28 13.70 -5.98 -9.14
C GLN A 28 13.91 -4.89 -8.07
N ARG A 29 14.98 -4.97 -7.28
CA ARG A 29 15.31 -3.92 -6.29
C ARG A 29 15.69 -2.60 -7.00
N ALA A 30 15.54 -1.48 -6.31
CA ALA A 30 16.03 -0.19 -6.79
C ALA A 30 17.56 -0.23 -6.93
N ILE A 31 18.07 0.11 -8.12
CA ILE A 31 19.49 0.01 -8.47
C ILE A 31 20.26 1.32 -8.29
N PHE A 32 21.56 1.20 -8.09
CA PHE A 32 22.52 2.28 -8.35
C PHE A 32 23.48 1.87 -9.47
N VAL A 33 23.99 2.88 -10.17
CA VAL A 33 25.04 2.72 -11.17
C VAL A 33 26.05 3.84 -10.99
N VAL A 34 27.32 3.51 -11.20
CA VAL A 34 28.39 4.48 -11.39
C VAL A 34 29.06 4.17 -12.72
N GLN A 35 29.18 5.18 -13.58
CA GLN A 35 29.91 5.08 -14.85
C GLN A 35 31.11 6.02 -14.83
N LEU A 36 32.22 5.59 -15.42
CA LEU A 36 33.40 6.41 -15.66
C LEU A 36 33.31 7.04 -17.06
N HIS A 37 33.31 8.37 -17.11
CA HIS A 37 32.95 9.13 -18.29
C HIS A 37 34.10 10.04 -18.74
N HIS A 38 34.62 9.80 -19.95
CA HIS A 38 35.71 10.55 -20.58
C HIS A 38 35.16 11.59 -21.57
N ALA A 39 34.34 12.52 -21.05
CA ALA A 39 33.75 13.62 -21.83
C ALA A 39 34.77 14.74 -22.12
N SER A 40 34.39 16.01 -22.00
CA SER A 40 35.33 17.14 -22.04
C SER A 40 36.33 17.15 -20.87
N ARG A 41 36.02 16.46 -19.77
CA ARG A 41 36.91 16.12 -18.64
C ARG A 41 36.49 14.76 -18.06
N ARG A 42 37.45 13.97 -17.59
CA ARG A 42 37.18 12.69 -16.90
C ARG A 42 36.43 12.93 -15.59
N HIS A 43 35.32 12.22 -15.39
CA HIS A 43 34.52 12.25 -14.17
C HIS A 43 33.77 10.94 -13.97
N TYR A 44 33.26 10.70 -12.75
CA TYR A 44 32.39 9.57 -12.45
C TYR A 44 30.94 10.07 -12.39
N ASP A 45 30.06 9.57 -13.25
CA ASP A 45 28.63 9.80 -13.11
C ASP A 45 28.05 8.84 -12.08
N PHE A 46 27.69 9.35 -10.91
CA PHE A 46 27.06 8.61 -9.82
C PHE A 46 25.54 8.73 -9.95
N ARG A 47 24.81 7.60 -10.00
CA ARG A 47 23.34 7.61 -10.14
C ARG A 47 22.61 6.64 -9.21
N LEU A 48 21.45 7.09 -8.71
CA LEU A 48 20.53 6.31 -7.85
C LEU A 48 19.14 6.23 -8.50
N GLN A 49 18.56 5.04 -8.61
CA GLN A 49 17.16 4.91 -9.04
C GLN A 49 16.21 5.41 -7.95
N VAL A 50 15.45 6.47 -8.24
CA VAL A 50 14.37 6.98 -7.40
C VAL A 50 13.09 7.01 -8.24
N GLY A 51 12.15 6.12 -7.93
CA GLY A 51 10.96 5.91 -8.76
C GLY A 51 11.32 5.32 -10.12
N ASP A 52 10.86 5.98 -11.19
CA ASP A 52 11.02 5.58 -12.59
C ASP A 52 12.25 6.19 -13.29
N ALA A 53 13.12 6.89 -12.56
CA ALA A 53 14.30 7.58 -13.11
C ALA A 53 15.57 7.43 -12.25
N LEU A 54 16.73 7.62 -12.89
CA LEU A 54 18.05 7.70 -12.25
C LEU A 54 18.39 9.16 -11.90
N LYS A 55 18.36 9.48 -10.61
CA LYS A 55 18.92 10.73 -10.07
C LYS A 55 20.43 10.71 -10.24
N SER A 56 21.00 11.78 -10.79
CA SER A 56 22.32 11.74 -11.41
C SER A 56 23.21 12.88 -10.97
N TRP A 57 24.47 12.57 -10.63
CA TRP A 57 25.48 13.55 -10.22
C TRP A 57 26.85 13.27 -10.83
N ALA A 58 27.45 14.28 -11.43
CA ALA A 58 28.83 14.22 -11.91
C ALA A 58 29.81 14.45 -10.74
N VAL A 59 30.68 13.47 -10.48
CA VAL A 59 31.65 13.43 -9.38
C VAL A 59 33.09 13.43 -9.94
N PRO A 60 33.76 14.59 -10.10
CA PRO A 60 35.01 14.68 -10.88
C PRO A 60 36.22 13.94 -10.30
N LYS A 61 36.19 13.57 -9.02
CA LYS A 61 37.26 12.80 -8.34
C LYS A 61 36.82 11.40 -7.88
N GLY A 62 35.65 10.96 -8.36
CA GLY A 62 34.99 9.72 -7.94
C GLY A 62 34.62 9.67 -6.45
N PRO A 63 33.92 8.61 -6.00
CA PRO A 63 33.76 8.30 -4.58
C PRO A 63 35.11 8.08 -3.88
N SER A 64 35.11 8.21 -2.55
CA SER A 64 36.24 7.95 -1.67
C SER A 64 35.75 7.17 -0.45
N TYR A 65 36.49 6.16 0.02
CA TYR A 65 36.16 5.42 1.24
C TYR A 65 36.58 6.13 2.53
N ASP A 66 37.26 7.28 2.46
CA ASP A 66 37.67 8.04 3.63
C ASP A 66 36.53 8.98 4.06
N PRO A 67 35.91 8.81 5.25
CA PRO A 67 34.82 9.67 5.72
C PRO A 67 35.19 11.15 5.85
N LYS A 68 36.49 11.47 5.93
CA LYS A 68 37.01 12.85 5.99
C LYS A 68 37.01 13.52 4.61
N VAL A 69 36.93 12.75 3.52
CA VAL A 69 37.08 13.23 2.14
C VAL A 69 35.72 13.52 1.51
N LYS A 70 35.29 14.79 1.59
CA LYS A 70 34.06 15.27 0.95
C LYS A 70 34.27 15.53 -0.54
N ARG A 71 33.57 14.78 -1.40
CA ARG A 71 33.66 14.85 -2.85
C ARG A 71 32.57 15.75 -3.42
N MET A 72 32.95 16.71 -4.26
CA MET A 72 31.99 17.53 -5.02
C MET A 72 31.22 16.64 -6.01
N ALA A 73 29.89 16.74 -5.97
CA ALA A 73 28.95 16.03 -6.82
C ALA A 73 27.95 17.04 -7.41
N VAL A 74 27.97 17.27 -8.72
CA VAL A 74 27.13 18.29 -9.39
C VAL A 74 25.87 17.62 -9.93
N GLU A 75 24.69 18.10 -9.55
CA GLU A 75 23.41 17.56 -10.01
C GLU A 75 23.22 17.81 -11.51
N VAL A 76 22.99 16.73 -12.26
CA VAL A 76 22.70 16.74 -13.71
C VAL A 76 21.29 16.17 -13.96
N GLU A 77 20.81 16.19 -15.20
CA GLU A 77 19.46 15.73 -15.51
C GLU A 77 19.17 14.26 -15.11
N ASP A 78 17.91 13.98 -14.76
CA ASP A 78 17.42 12.62 -14.55
C ASP A 78 17.62 11.76 -15.82
N HIS A 79 18.19 10.56 -15.69
CA HIS A 79 18.36 9.61 -16.80
C HIS A 79 17.30 8.49 -16.74
N PRO A 80 16.91 7.85 -17.86
CA PRO A 80 16.06 6.65 -17.83
C PRO A 80 16.81 5.47 -17.19
N VAL A 81 16.10 4.55 -16.53
CA VAL A 81 16.76 3.44 -15.79
C VAL A 81 17.51 2.46 -16.70
N ASP A 82 17.06 2.26 -17.95
CA ASP A 82 17.80 1.54 -19.00
C ASP A 82 19.24 2.08 -19.23
N TYR A 83 19.54 3.34 -18.85
CA TYR A 83 20.88 3.91 -18.95
C TYR A 83 21.90 3.23 -18.01
N ALA A 84 21.43 2.51 -16.98
CA ALA A 84 22.29 1.84 -16.01
C ALA A 84 23.15 0.72 -16.61
N THR A 85 22.77 0.18 -17.78
CA THR A 85 23.55 -0.82 -18.53
C THR A 85 24.14 -0.25 -19.82
N PHE A 86 24.26 1.07 -19.96
CA PHE A 86 24.90 1.71 -21.10
C PHE A 86 26.43 1.71 -20.94
N GLU A 87 27.13 1.28 -21.99
CA GLU A 87 28.59 1.35 -22.14
C GLU A 87 28.91 1.55 -23.63
N GLY A 88 29.92 2.38 -23.93
CA GLY A 88 30.35 2.68 -25.30
C GLY A 88 30.73 4.15 -25.52
N GLU A 89 30.75 4.57 -26.78
CA GLU A 89 31.08 5.96 -27.17
C GLU A 89 29.81 6.75 -27.51
N ILE A 90 29.66 7.93 -26.89
CA ILE A 90 28.73 8.98 -27.32
C ILE A 90 29.44 9.83 -28.40
N PRO A 91 28.84 10.09 -29.58
CA PRO A 91 29.52 10.77 -30.68
C PRO A 91 30.08 12.16 -30.35
N LYS A 92 31.18 12.54 -31.02
CA LYS A 92 31.78 13.88 -30.89
C LYS A 92 30.83 14.94 -31.44
N GLY A 93 30.55 15.96 -30.64
CA GLY A 93 29.62 17.05 -30.95
C GLY A 93 28.24 16.89 -30.30
N GLU A 94 27.84 15.67 -29.96
CA GLU A 94 26.62 15.41 -29.18
C GLU A 94 26.83 15.74 -27.69
N TYR A 95 25.73 15.99 -26.97
CA TYR A 95 25.79 16.34 -25.55
C TYR A 95 26.36 15.18 -24.72
N GLY A 96 27.53 15.41 -24.10
CA GLY A 96 28.25 14.36 -23.37
C GLY A 96 29.21 13.53 -24.24
N GLY A 97 29.49 13.91 -25.49
CA GLY A 97 30.34 13.15 -26.41
C GLY A 97 31.67 12.64 -25.79
N GLY A 98 31.85 11.32 -25.78
CA GLY A 98 33.00 10.60 -25.24
C GLY A 98 32.69 9.16 -24.80
N HIS A 99 33.74 8.46 -24.39
CA HIS A 99 33.64 7.08 -23.89
C HIS A 99 33.09 7.01 -22.45
N VAL A 100 32.06 6.17 -22.28
CA VAL A 100 31.39 5.84 -21.02
C VAL A 100 31.62 4.35 -20.75
N ALA A 101 32.21 4.02 -19.59
CA ALA A 101 32.41 2.65 -19.10
C ALA A 101 31.69 2.45 -17.76
N GLN A 102 31.20 1.25 -17.48
CA GLN A 102 30.59 0.92 -16.20
C GLN A 102 31.67 0.75 -15.12
N PHE A 103 31.59 1.53 -14.03
CA PHE A 103 32.49 1.40 -12.89
C PHE A 103 31.94 0.40 -11.87
N ASP A 104 30.72 0.62 -11.38
CA ASP A 104 30.04 -0.30 -10.45
C ASP A 104 28.53 -0.24 -10.63
N HIS A 105 27.85 -1.31 -10.22
CA HIS A 105 26.41 -1.45 -10.28
C HIS A 105 25.95 -2.36 -9.14
N GLY A 106 24.80 -2.05 -8.53
CA GLY A 106 24.26 -2.86 -7.44
C GLY A 106 22.91 -2.38 -6.93
N VAL A 107 22.50 -2.91 -5.80
CA VAL A 107 21.29 -2.48 -5.07
C VAL A 107 21.66 -1.34 -4.12
N TRP A 108 20.73 -0.41 -3.87
CA TRP A 108 20.88 0.58 -2.81
C TRP A 108 19.64 0.66 -1.91
N ALA A 109 19.83 1.08 -0.65
CA ALA A 109 18.78 1.23 0.34
C ALA A 109 18.84 2.60 1.05
N THR A 110 17.72 3.05 1.62
CA THR A 110 17.68 4.18 2.55
C THR A 110 16.54 4.04 3.56
N SER A 111 16.70 4.66 4.72
CA SER A 111 15.67 4.74 5.76
C SER A 111 14.66 5.84 5.46
N GLY A 112 13.49 5.47 4.92
CA GLY A 112 12.40 6.39 4.60
C GLY A 112 12.40 6.84 3.14
N ASP A 113 11.65 7.90 2.84
CA ASP A 113 11.46 8.37 1.46
C ASP A 113 12.73 9.07 0.90
N PRO A 114 13.30 8.61 -0.23
CA PRO A 114 14.39 9.29 -0.91
C PRO A 114 13.98 10.61 -1.58
N GLU A 115 12.74 10.80 -2.04
CA GLU A 115 12.33 12.07 -2.66
C GLU A 115 12.31 13.19 -1.61
N ALA A 116 11.70 12.97 -0.44
CA ALA A 116 11.71 13.91 0.68
C ALA A 116 13.13 14.21 1.20
N GLN A 117 14.00 13.19 1.28
CA GLN A 117 15.42 13.39 1.68
C GLN A 117 16.18 14.27 0.68
N LEU A 118 16.02 14.01 -0.63
CA LEU A 118 16.63 14.83 -1.67
C LEU A 118 16.05 16.25 -1.72
N ALA A 119 14.73 16.41 -1.50
CA ALA A 119 14.09 17.72 -1.40
C ALA A 119 14.60 18.53 -0.19
N LYS A 120 14.81 17.85 0.96
CA LYS A 120 15.44 18.42 2.17
C LYS A 120 16.94 18.73 1.98
N GLY A 121 17.57 18.18 0.95
CA GLY A 121 19.00 18.38 0.66
C GLY A 121 19.94 17.49 1.47
N HIS A 122 19.46 16.41 2.09
CA HIS A 122 20.31 15.42 2.75
C HIS A 122 19.72 14.02 2.61
N LEU A 123 20.43 13.17 1.85
CA LEU A 123 20.15 11.74 1.71
C LEU A 123 21.24 10.95 2.47
N ARG A 124 20.83 10.04 3.35
CA ARG A 124 21.69 8.96 3.88
C ARG A 124 21.25 7.65 3.24
N PHE A 125 22.19 6.87 2.73
CA PHE A 125 21.88 5.67 1.96
C PHE A 125 22.99 4.64 2.05
N GLU A 126 22.67 3.39 1.76
CA GLU A 126 23.63 2.27 1.74
C GLU A 126 23.73 1.68 0.35
N LEU A 127 24.95 1.29 -0.04
CA LEU A 127 25.27 0.70 -1.34
C LEU A 127 25.68 -0.77 -1.16
N PHE A 128 25.22 -1.61 -2.09
CA PHE A 128 25.47 -3.06 -2.11
C PHE A 128 25.95 -3.50 -3.50
N GLY A 129 27.02 -2.86 -4.00
CA GLY A 129 27.66 -3.18 -5.28
C GLY A 129 28.89 -4.08 -5.14
N THR A 130 29.70 -4.12 -6.21
CA THR A 130 30.97 -4.85 -6.24
C THR A 130 32.11 -4.02 -5.65
N LYS A 131 32.12 -2.71 -5.92
CA LYS A 131 33.19 -1.77 -5.55
C LYS A 131 32.74 -0.75 -4.49
N LEU A 132 31.45 -0.41 -4.44
CA LEU A 132 30.89 0.56 -3.50
C LEU A 132 29.95 -0.14 -2.51
N LYS A 133 30.30 -0.04 -1.23
CA LYS A 133 29.67 -0.75 -0.11
C LYS A 133 29.43 0.15 1.10
N GLY A 134 28.49 -0.27 1.95
CA GLY A 134 28.19 0.38 3.22
C GLY A 134 27.45 1.71 3.08
N GLY A 135 27.44 2.51 4.13
CA GLY A 135 26.74 3.79 4.23
C GLY A 135 27.47 4.96 3.55
N TRP A 136 26.68 5.87 2.99
CA TRP A 136 27.10 7.07 2.29
C TRP A 136 26.13 8.22 2.57
N HIS A 137 26.62 9.45 2.38
CA HIS A 137 25.84 10.67 2.46
C HIS A 137 25.94 11.49 1.19
N LEU A 138 24.82 12.09 0.81
CA LEU A 138 24.76 13.15 -0.20
C LEU A 138 24.10 14.39 0.44
N VAL A 139 24.85 15.48 0.57
CA VAL A 139 24.40 16.73 1.22
C VAL A 139 24.48 17.91 0.25
N ARG A 140 23.38 18.63 0.05
CA ARG A 140 23.29 19.78 -0.87
C ARG A 140 24.00 21.00 -0.25
N SER A 141 24.83 21.66 -1.04
CA SER A 141 25.47 22.93 -0.70
C SER A 141 24.47 24.07 -0.79
N GLY A 142 24.40 24.93 0.23
CA GLY A 142 23.59 26.15 0.22
C GLY A 142 24.16 27.30 -0.62
N LYS A 143 25.29 27.10 -1.33
CA LYS A 143 25.91 28.14 -2.15
C LYS A 143 25.21 28.26 -3.52
N PRO A 144 24.91 29.48 -4.01
CA PRO A 144 24.33 29.66 -5.34
C PRO A 144 25.30 29.21 -6.44
N ALA A 145 24.81 28.42 -7.38
CA ALA A 145 25.56 27.89 -8.52
C ALA A 145 24.61 27.58 -9.69
N ARG A 146 25.14 27.49 -10.92
CA ARG A 146 24.33 27.24 -12.15
C ARG A 146 23.62 25.87 -12.15
N GLN A 147 24.13 24.92 -11.39
CA GLN A 147 23.52 23.63 -11.10
C GLN A 147 23.69 23.34 -9.61
N PRO A 148 22.74 22.65 -8.94
CA PRO A 148 22.87 22.33 -7.52
C PRO A 148 24.16 21.54 -7.25
N GLN A 149 24.97 22.05 -6.33
CA GLN A 149 26.18 21.39 -5.86
C GLN A 149 25.86 20.54 -4.64
N TRP A 150 26.40 19.33 -4.59
CA TRP A 150 26.30 18.41 -3.46
C TRP A 150 27.68 17.95 -3.02
N LEU A 151 27.75 17.40 -1.81
CA LEU A 151 28.90 16.71 -1.26
C LEU A 151 28.52 15.23 -1.05
N LEU A 152 29.19 14.35 -1.80
CA LEU A 152 29.19 12.91 -1.60
C LEU A 152 30.32 12.56 -0.62
N PHE A 153 30.05 11.78 0.42
CA PHE A 153 31.07 11.25 1.32
C PHE A 153 30.66 9.92 1.96
N LYS A 154 31.65 9.16 2.41
CA LYS A 154 31.48 7.87 3.07
C LYS A 154 31.01 8.06 4.52
N ASP A 155 30.11 7.19 4.97
CA ASP A 155 29.70 7.09 6.38
C ASP A 155 30.74 6.27 7.17
N ASP A 156 30.90 6.55 8.47
CA ASP A 156 31.97 5.95 9.30
C ASP A 156 31.57 4.55 9.80
N ASP A 157 31.72 3.56 8.92
CA ASP A 157 31.31 2.17 9.12
C ASP A 157 32.46 1.17 8.88
N ALA A 158 32.13 -0.13 8.94
CA ALA A 158 33.09 -1.21 8.80
C ALA A 158 33.75 -1.36 7.40
N PHE A 159 33.35 -0.56 6.40
CA PHE A 159 33.99 -0.45 5.09
C PHE A 159 34.83 0.83 4.92
N ALA A 160 34.81 1.77 5.88
CA ALA A 160 35.59 3.00 5.81
C ALA A 160 37.11 2.75 5.77
N GLY A 161 37.84 3.53 4.97
CA GLY A 161 39.28 3.34 4.75
C GLY A 161 39.87 4.22 3.66
N THR A 162 41.15 4.06 3.34
CA THR A 162 41.90 4.96 2.43
C THR A 162 41.86 4.53 0.95
N VAL A 163 40.77 3.88 0.52
CA VAL A 163 40.58 3.41 -0.88
C VAL A 163 39.91 4.50 -1.70
N GLU A 164 40.47 4.80 -2.87
CA GLU A 164 39.95 5.79 -3.82
C GLU A 164 39.37 5.11 -5.06
N ALA A 165 38.40 5.74 -5.75
CA ALA A 165 37.80 5.17 -6.95
C ALA A 165 38.80 4.92 -8.11
N ASP A 166 39.93 5.63 -8.15
CA ASP A 166 41.03 5.36 -9.10
C ASP A 166 41.81 4.08 -8.75
N ASP A 167 41.82 3.64 -7.48
CA ASP A 167 42.47 2.38 -7.05
C ASP A 167 41.62 1.12 -7.43
N LEU A 168 40.42 1.31 -8.01
CA LEU A 168 39.40 0.28 -8.24
C LEU A 168 39.04 0.08 -9.73
N LEU A 169 39.92 0.47 -10.66
CA LEU A 169 39.66 0.47 -12.11
C LEU A 169 40.07 -0.81 -12.86
N GLY A 170 40.54 -1.86 -12.18
CA GLY A 170 41.21 -3.00 -12.82
C GLY A 170 40.33 -3.90 -13.70
N ASP A 171 39.01 -3.81 -13.57
CA ASP A 171 37.98 -4.53 -14.32
C ASP A 171 37.07 -3.58 -15.12
N VAL A 172 37.44 -2.30 -15.24
CA VAL A 172 36.67 -1.27 -15.95
C VAL A 172 37.21 -1.09 -17.36
N THR A 173 36.32 -1.06 -18.37
CA THR A 173 36.68 -0.90 -19.78
C THR A 173 37.53 0.35 -20.01
N GLN A 174 38.68 0.17 -20.68
CA GLN A 174 39.62 1.25 -20.92
C GLN A 174 39.17 2.13 -22.09
N ALA A 175 39.08 3.44 -21.85
CA ALA A 175 38.74 4.41 -22.88
C ALA A 175 39.78 4.49 -24.02
N PRO A 176 39.37 4.81 -25.26
CA PRO A 176 40.28 5.01 -26.38
C PRO A 176 41.37 6.05 -26.09
N ALA A 177 42.56 5.86 -26.65
CA ALA A 177 43.71 6.76 -26.45
C ALA A 177 43.40 8.24 -26.81
N ALA A 178 42.53 8.47 -27.80
CA ALA A 178 42.09 9.81 -28.17
C ALA A 178 41.26 10.50 -27.06
N ASP A 179 40.45 9.74 -26.33
CA ASP A 179 39.64 10.25 -25.22
C ASP A 179 40.42 10.36 -23.92
N LEU A 180 41.36 9.45 -23.66
CA LEU A 180 42.34 9.61 -22.57
C LEU A 180 43.16 10.89 -22.74
N LYS A 181 43.59 11.21 -23.98
CA LYS A 181 44.31 12.46 -24.31
C LYS A 181 43.43 13.72 -24.20
N ARG A 182 42.11 13.60 -24.43
CA ARG A 182 41.14 14.72 -24.37
C ARG A 182 40.63 15.01 -22.96
N ALA A 183 40.19 13.97 -22.25
CA ALA A 183 39.52 14.06 -20.97
C ALA A 183 40.48 13.98 -19.76
N GLY A 184 41.69 13.46 -19.98
CA GLY A 184 42.67 13.12 -18.96
C GLY A 184 42.48 11.71 -18.41
N SER A 185 43.59 11.03 -18.07
CA SER A 185 43.57 9.68 -17.46
C SER A 185 43.33 9.69 -15.94
N GLY A 186 43.62 10.79 -15.24
CA GLY A 186 43.55 10.90 -13.78
C GLY A 186 44.89 10.66 -13.10
N LYS A 187 44.91 10.05 -11.91
CA LYS A 187 46.17 9.80 -11.18
C LYS A 187 46.82 8.49 -11.61
N GLU A 188 48.09 8.56 -12.01
CA GLU A 188 48.92 7.37 -12.16
C GLU A 188 49.15 6.69 -10.80
N ARG A 189 48.77 5.42 -10.70
CA ARG A 189 49.07 4.53 -9.56
C ARG A 189 49.36 3.12 -10.04
N LYS A 190 50.11 2.36 -9.23
CA LYS A 190 50.59 1.02 -9.58
C LYS A 190 49.43 0.07 -9.90
N LYS A 191 49.51 -0.63 -11.03
CA LYS A 191 48.54 -1.65 -11.46
C LYS A 191 48.41 -2.75 -10.40
N GLY A 192 47.25 -2.83 -9.77
CA GLY A 192 46.88 -3.89 -8.83
C GLY A 192 45.53 -3.59 -8.21
N LEU A 193 44.57 -4.49 -8.37
CA LEU A 193 43.23 -4.37 -7.78
C LEU A 193 43.33 -4.38 -6.25
N LYS A 194 43.12 -3.22 -5.61
CA LYS A 194 42.81 -3.19 -4.19
C LYS A 194 41.40 -3.70 -4.00
N ALA A 195 41.24 -4.97 -3.65
CA ALA A 195 39.95 -5.46 -3.18
C ALA A 195 39.48 -4.59 -2.00
N VAL A 196 38.23 -4.12 -2.04
CA VAL A 196 37.62 -3.46 -0.87
C VAL A 196 37.60 -4.49 0.25
N ALA A 197 38.28 -4.18 1.36
CA ALA A 197 38.41 -5.11 2.46
C ALA A 197 37.02 -5.48 2.99
N ALA A 198 36.78 -6.78 3.15
CA ALA A 198 35.65 -7.25 3.94
C ALA A 198 35.74 -6.65 5.36
N PRO A 199 34.61 -6.33 6.01
CA PRO A 199 34.61 -5.70 7.32
C PRO A 199 35.47 -6.50 8.30
N LYS A 200 36.31 -5.79 9.09
CA LYS A 200 37.28 -6.42 9.99
C LYS A 200 36.57 -7.40 10.91
N LYS A 201 36.77 -8.70 10.68
CA LYS A 201 36.15 -9.77 11.47
C LYS A 201 36.52 -9.56 12.93
N GLY A 202 35.50 -9.45 13.80
CA GLY A 202 35.69 -9.31 15.24
C GLY A 202 36.51 -10.45 15.81
N ARG A 203 37.09 -10.25 17.01
CA ARG A 203 37.91 -11.27 17.70
C ARG A 203 37.15 -12.59 17.75
N ARG A 204 37.59 -13.56 16.94
CA ARG A 204 36.79 -14.74 16.58
C ARG A 204 36.50 -15.58 17.82
N LYS A 205 35.25 -15.52 18.31
CA LYS A 205 34.75 -16.47 19.31
C LYS A 205 34.81 -17.88 18.72
N ASP A 206 35.10 -18.85 19.59
CA ASP A 206 35.04 -20.26 19.22
C ASP A 206 33.58 -20.72 19.25
N TRP A 207 32.87 -20.43 18.15
CA TRP A 207 31.47 -20.81 17.98
C TRP A 207 31.29 -22.34 17.89
N ALA A 208 32.28 -23.08 17.38
CA ALA A 208 32.26 -24.54 17.40
C ALA A 208 32.28 -25.07 18.84
N LYS A 209 33.18 -24.56 19.70
CA LYS A 209 33.20 -24.95 21.13
C LYS A 209 31.91 -24.56 21.87
N LYS A 210 31.30 -23.42 21.53
CA LYS A 210 30.01 -23.01 22.12
C LYS A 210 28.86 -23.89 21.66
N ALA A 211 28.76 -24.18 20.36
CA ALA A 211 27.76 -25.06 19.79
C ALA A 211 27.89 -26.50 20.33
N ALA A 212 29.11 -27.02 20.46
CA ALA A 212 29.39 -28.36 21.01
C ALA A 212 29.15 -28.47 22.53
N ALA A 213 28.79 -27.39 23.21
CA ALA A 213 28.39 -27.40 24.62
C ALA A 213 26.86 -27.46 24.83
N LEU A 214 26.07 -27.48 23.75
CA LEU A 214 24.61 -27.66 23.81
C LEU A 214 24.25 -29.14 23.94
N SER A 215 23.11 -29.41 24.56
CA SER A 215 22.52 -30.75 24.67
C SER A 215 22.36 -31.39 23.28
N ASN A 216 22.70 -32.67 23.13
CA ASN A 216 22.61 -33.44 21.89
C ASN A 216 23.41 -32.92 20.68
N ALA A 217 24.29 -31.92 20.83
CA ALA A 217 25.06 -31.33 19.73
C ALA A 217 26.04 -32.35 19.08
N LYS A 218 26.20 -32.26 17.76
CA LYS A 218 26.95 -33.25 16.95
C LYS A 218 27.90 -32.58 15.96
N GLN A 219 29.08 -33.15 15.74
CA GLN A 219 29.98 -32.71 14.66
C GLN A 219 29.39 -33.14 13.30
N ALA A 220 29.16 -32.19 12.40
CA ALA A 220 28.52 -32.44 11.11
C ALA A 220 28.93 -31.42 10.05
N LYS A 221 28.95 -31.83 8.77
CA LYS A 221 29.09 -30.85 7.68
C LYS A 221 27.82 -29.98 7.63
N ALA A 222 28.01 -28.66 7.49
CA ALA A 222 26.89 -27.74 7.28
C ALA A 222 26.17 -28.01 5.93
N PRO A 223 24.88 -27.67 5.82
CA PRO A 223 24.15 -27.72 4.56
C PRO A 223 24.64 -26.64 3.58
N ASP A 224 25.09 -27.04 2.38
CA ASP A 224 25.46 -26.11 1.29
C ASP A 224 24.23 -25.59 0.50
N GLY A 225 23.05 -26.13 0.80
CA GLY A 225 21.74 -25.82 0.23
C GLY A 225 20.73 -25.35 1.30
N PRO A 226 19.43 -25.24 0.98
CA PRO A 226 18.38 -25.01 1.97
C PRO A 226 18.15 -26.27 2.84
N PHE A 227 17.71 -26.07 4.08
CA PHE A 227 17.32 -27.14 5.01
C PHE A 227 15.78 -27.24 5.14
N GLU A 228 15.29 -28.37 5.64
CA GLU A 228 13.85 -28.58 5.82
C GLU A 228 13.27 -27.68 6.93
N LEU A 229 12.03 -27.21 6.73
CA LEU A 229 11.40 -26.22 7.60
C LEU A 229 10.55 -26.84 8.70
N GLN A 230 10.71 -26.39 9.94
CA GLN A 230 9.68 -26.56 10.98
C GLN A 230 8.48 -25.63 10.71
N LEU A 231 7.27 -26.20 10.74
CA LEU A 231 6.03 -25.58 10.26
C LEU A 231 4.98 -25.41 11.36
N ALA A 232 4.36 -24.23 11.38
CA ALA A 232 3.37 -23.84 12.39
C ALA A 232 1.95 -24.35 12.09
N LYS A 233 1.41 -25.18 12.98
CA LYS A 233 -0.03 -25.49 13.06
C LYS A 233 -0.85 -24.29 13.53
N LEU A 234 -2.12 -24.17 13.12
CA LEU A 234 -3.01 -23.08 13.55
C LEU A 234 -3.63 -23.40 14.92
N GLY A 235 -3.46 -22.51 15.90
CA GLY A 235 -4.14 -22.56 17.20
C GLY A 235 -5.22 -21.49 17.32
N GLU A 236 -6.33 -21.81 17.96
CA GLU A 236 -7.43 -20.87 18.24
C GLU A 236 -7.08 -19.88 19.36
N SER A 237 -6.29 -20.33 20.33
CA SER A 237 -5.78 -19.57 21.48
C SER A 237 -4.28 -19.83 21.68
N PRO A 238 -3.58 -19.04 22.52
CA PRO A 238 -2.23 -19.36 22.96
C PRO A 238 -2.21 -20.64 23.82
N PRO A 239 -1.25 -21.56 23.63
CA PRO A 239 -1.03 -22.63 24.59
C PRO A 239 -0.47 -22.05 25.92
N LYS A 240 -0.67 -22.78 27.03
CA LYS A 240 -0.34 -22.32 28.38
C LYS A 240 0.77 -23.16 29.04
N GLY A 241 1.53 -22.51 29.92
CA GLY A 241 2.56 -23.13 30.77
C GLY A 241 3.98 -22.86 30.29
N ASP A 242 4.92 -22.87 31.23
CA ASP A 242 6.29 -22.37 31.04
C ASP A 242 7.16 -23.21 30.09
N GLN A 243 6.67 -24.39 29.69
CA GLN A 243 7.23 -25.17 28.57
C GLN A 243 7.00 -24.52 27.20
N TRP A 244 6.29 -23.40 27.11
CA TRP A 244 6.07 -22.63 25.88
C TRP A 244 6.83 -21.30 25.88
N VAL A 245 7.42 -20.97 24.73
CA VAL A 245 7.92 -19.64 24.39
C VAL A 245 7.05 -19.00 23.31
N HIS A 246 6.70 -17.74 23.52
CA HIS A 246 5.81 -16.96 22.67
C HIS A 246 6.59 -15.82 22.01
N GLU A 247 6.73 -15.89 20.69
CA GLU A 247 7.38 -14.90 19.83
C GLU A 247 6.34 -14.08 19.06
N ILE A 248 6.72 -12.86 18.64
CA ILE A 248 5.90 -12.08 17.70
C ILE A 248 5.73 -12.88 16.40
N LYS A 249 4.49 -13.01 15.90
CA LYS A 249 4.32 -13.42 14.51
C LYS A 249 4.54 -12.21 13.61
N TRP A 250 5.76 -12.12 13.11
CA TRP A 250 6.18 -11.24 12.03
C TRP A 250 5.32 -11.48 10.76
N ASP A 251 5.05 -10.40 10.02
CA ASP A 251 4.36 -10.43 8.73
C ASP A 251 5.39 -10.11 7.63
N GLY A 252 5.91 -11.14 6.95
CA GLY A 252 7.11 -11.03 6.13
C GLY A 252 7.31 -12.20 5.16
N TYR A 253 8.58 -12.46 4.80
CA TYR A 253 8.98 -13.63 4.03
C TYR A 253 9.99 -14.49 4.79
N ARG A 254 9.63 -15.73 5.12
CA ARG A 254 10.53 -16.75 5.67
C ARG A 254 11.76 -16.94 4.78
N ILE A 255 12.94 -16.67 5.33
CA ILE A 255 14.25 -16.85 4.69
C ILE A 255 15.05 -17.85 5.51
N LEU A 256 15.80 -18.71 4.81
CA LEU A 256 16.85 -19.54 5.38
C LEU A 256 18.20 -18.97 4.96
N ALA A 257 19.14 -18.88 5.89
CA ALA A 257 20.52 -18.53 5.57
C ALA A 257 21.42 -19.73 5.85
N THR A 258 22.15 -20.19 4.83
CA THR A 258 23.19 -21.21 5.01
C THR A 258 24.55 -20.67 4.66
N ILE A 259 25.56 -21.14 5.38
CA ILE A 259 26.93 -20.67 5.30
C ILE A 259 27.83 -21.89 5.06
N ALA A 260 28.62 -21.84 4.00
CA ALA A 260 29.56 -22.90 3.61
C ALA A 260 30.90 -22.29 3.18
N GLY A 261 32.00 -22.63 3.85
CA GLY A 261 33.32 -22.02 3.59
C GLY A 261 33.37 -20.51 3.83
N GLY A 262 32.43 -19.95 4.59
CA GLY A 262 32.22 -18.51 4.78
C GLY A 262 31.44 -17.81 3.65
N GLN A 263 30.99 -18.54 2.63
CA GLN A 263 30.05 -18.02 1.62
C GLN A 263 28.63 -18.13 2.18
N VAL A 264 27.85 -17.04 2.07
CA VAL A 264 26.46 -16.98 2.52
C VAL A 264 25.51 -17.16 1.35
N ARG A 265 24.56 -18.09 1.47
CA ARG A 265 23.44 -18.27 0.55
C ARG A 265 22.13 -18.05 1.31
N LEU A 266 21.21 -17.32 0.68
CA LEU A 266 19.90 -17.00 1.23
C LEU A 266 18.82 -17.65 0.37
N TRP A 267 17.87 -18.32 1.00
CA TRP A 267 16.84 -19.10 0.34
C TRP A 267 15.47 -18.62 0.79
N SER A 268 14.51 -18.53 -0.13
CA SER A 268 13.11 -18.48 0.28
C SER A 268 12.67 -19.82 0.86
N ARG A 269 11.56 -19.78 1.59
CA ARG A 269 10.85 -20.99 2.07
C ARG A 269 10.61 -22.08 1.01
N ASN A 270 10.50 -21.75 -0.29
CA ASN A 270 10.37 -22.72 -1.38
C ASN A 270 11.72 -23.01 -2.08
N ALA A 271 12.83 -23.03 -1.33
CA ALA A 271 14.18 -23.36 -1.82
C ALA A 271 14.71 -22.49 -2.98
N LEU A 272 14.07 -21.34 -3.29
CA LEU A 272 14.53 -20.44 -4.35
C LEU A 272 15.63 -19.52 -3.80
N GLU A 273 16.80 -19.49 -4.44
CA GLU A 273 17.91 -18.66 -4.00
C GLU A 273 17.61 -17.15 -4.19
N TRP A 274 17.72 -16.40 -3.09
CA TRP A 274 17.49 -14.95 -2.99
C TRP A 274 18.79 -14.16 -2.69
N THR A 275 19.95 -14.83 -2.65
CA THR A 275 21.29 -14.26 -2.33
C THR A 275 21.65 -12.97 -3.08
N ALA A 276 21.17 -12.81 -4.32
CA ALA A 276 21.38 -11.60 -5.13
C ALA A 276 20.25 -10.54 -5.01
N LYS A 277 19.09 -10.91 -4.47
CA LYS A 277 17.90 -10.05 -4.33
C LYS A 277 17.89 -9.25 -3.01
N ILE A 278 18.51 -9.81 -1.98
CA ILE A 278 18.66 -9.21 -0.65
C ILE A 278 20.14 -9.19 -0.21
N PRO A 279 21.03 -8.51 -0.98
CA PRO A 279 22.46 -8.47 -0.72
C PRO A 279 22.82 -7.84 0.63
N GLU A 280 21.95 -6.98 1.18
CA GLU A 280 22.13 -6.36 2.49
C GLU A 280 22.05 -7.38 3.63
N ILE A 281 21.17 -8.38 3.50
CA ILE A 281 21.04 -9.49 4.46
C ILE A 281 22.21 -10.45 4.30
N ARG A 282 22.65 -10.71 3.06
CA ARG A 282 23.80 -11.58 2.76
C ARG A 282 25.07 -11.03 3.41
N ASP A 283 25.36 -9.74 3.20
CA ASP A 283 26.58 -9.12 3.72
C ASP A 283 26.53 -8.97 5.25
N ALA A 284 25.34 -8.74 5.84
CA ALA A 284 25.16 -8.73 7.29
C ALA A 284 25.39 -10.12 7.94
N VAL A 285 24.85 -11.20 7.36
CA VAL A 285 25.12 -12.57 7.82
C VAL A 285 26.61 -12.93 7.63
N ALA A 286 27.23 -12.53 6.52
CA ALA A 286 28.65 -12.79 6.27
C ALA A 286 29.56 -12.09 7.30
N ALA A 287 29.15 -10.92 7.79
CA ALA A 287 29.89 -10.16 8.80
C ALA A 287 29.87 -10.78 10.20
N LEU A 288 29.05 -11.82 10.46
CA LEU A 288 29.16 -12.69 11.65
C LEU A 288 30.47 -13.50 11.67
N GLY A 289 31.18 -13.61 10.53
CA GLY A 289 32.53 -14.18 10.47
C GLY A 289 32.62 -15.72 10.56
N LEU A 290 31.47 -16.40 10.53
CA LEU A 290 31.34 -17.85 10.55
C LEU A 290 32.05 -18.52 9.36
N ARG A 291 32.56 -19.73 9.56
CA ARG A 291 33.00 -20.68 8.52
C ARG A 291 31.80 -21.39 7.91
N SER A 292 30.82 -21.72 8.75
CA SER A 292 29.63 -22.45 8.35
C SER A 292 28.49 -22.28 9.35
N GLY A 293 27.28 -22.64 8.92
CA GLY A 293 26.10 -22.63 9.77
C GLY A 293 24.77 -22.62 9.01
N ALA A 294 23.69 -22.73 9.77
CA ALA A 294 22.31 -22.73 9.29
C ALA A 294 21.42 -21.91 10.24
N LEU A 295 20.81 -20.84 9.73
CA LEU A 295 20.05 -19.85 10.49
C LEU A 295 18.64 -19.69 9.89
N ASP A 296 17.63 -19.59 10.75
CA ASP A 296 16.21 -19.56 10.36
C ASP A 296 15.53 -18.28 10.89
N GLY A 297 14.86 -17.54 10.00
CA GLY A 297 14.32 -16.21 10.31
C GLY A 297 13.25 -15.68 9.33
N GLU A 298 12.63 -14.56 9.68
CA GLU A 298 11.66 -13.87 8.82
C GLU A 298 12.28 -12.57 8.27
N LEU A 299 12.27 -12.37 6.95
CA LEU A 299 12.58 -11.09 6.33
C LEU A 299 11.39 -10.14 6.48
N ILE A 300 11.62 -9.02 7.14
CA ILE A 300 10.66 -7.92 7.36
C ILE A 300 11.17 -6.61 6.76
N ALA A 301 10.28 -5.63 6.64
CA ALA A 301 10.62 -4.24 6.39
C ALA A 301 10.09 -3.35 7.52
N GLY A 302 10.63 -2.14 7.65
CA GLY A 302 10.11 -1.14 8.59
C GLY A 302 10.11 -1.66 10.04
N SER A 303 8.93 -1.73 10.65
CA SER A 303 8.74 -2.27 12.01
C SER A 303 8.24 -3.73 12.06
N GLY A 304 8.05 -4.40 10.93
CA GLY A 304 7.56 -5.79 10.86
C GLY A 304 6.08 -5.98 11.24
N THR A 305 5.29 -4.91 11.24
CA THR A 305 3.85 -4.94 11.53
C THR A 305 3.01 -5.39 10.32
N LYS A 306 1.69 -5.58 10.52
CA LYS A 306 0.73 -5.85 9.42
C LYS A 306 0.79 -4.83 8.28
N GLU A 307 1.12 -3.57 8.57
CA GLU A 307 1.12 -2.49 7.58
C GLU A 307 2.45 -2.47 6.78
N ASP A 308 3.55 -2.89 7.41
CA ASP A 308 4.88 -3.00 6.82
C ASP A 308 4.99 -4.09 5.73
N PHE A 309 4.10 -5.09 5.68
CA PHE A 309 4.15 -6.14 4.66
C PHE A 309 4.05 -5.56 3.22
N ASN A 310 3.25 -4.52 3.02
CA ASN A 310 3.18 -3.82 1.74
C ASN A 310 4.47 -3.05 1.41
N LEU A 311 5.16 -2.53 2.43
CA LEU A 311 6.48 -1.89 2.28
C LEU A 311 7.54 -2.93 1.89
N LEU A 312 7.53 -4.12 2.50
CA LEU A 312 8.41 -5.23 2.14
C LEU A 312 8.22 -5.64 0.67
N GLN A 313 6.97 -5.80 0.22
CA GLN A 313 6.69 -6.11 -1.18
C GLN A 313 7.17 -5.01 -2.13
N ALA A 314 6.87 -3.74 -1.85
CA ALA A 314 7.30 -2.59 -2.66
C ALA A 314 8.83 -2.38 -2.66
N THR A 315 9.52 -2.72 -1.57
CA THR A 315 10.98 -2.66 -1.47
C THR A 315 11.63 -3.79 -2.27
N LEU A 316 11.02 -4.98 -2.27
CA LEU A 316 11.46 -6.13 -3.07
C LEU A 316 11.11 -6.01 -4.56
N SER A 317 10.20 -5.10 -4.94
CA SER A 317 9.86 -4.78 -6.34
C SER A 317 10.44 -3.47 -6.88
N GLY A 318 11.17 -2.72 -6.04
CA GLY A 318 11.85 -1.47 -6.42
C GLY A 318 10.92 -0.25 -6.51
N GLU A 319 9.63 -0.43 -6.22
CA GLU A 319 8.61 0.64 -6.21
C GLU A 319 8.79 1.63 -5.06
N ARG A 320 9.42 1.20 -3.95
CA ARG A 320 9.71 2.02 -2.77
C ARG A 320 11.07 1.67 -2.17
N GLN A 321 11.62 2.61 -1.39
CA GLN A 321 12.72 2.33 -0.48
C GLN A 321 12.21 1.99 0.91
N GLY A 322 12.95 1.15 1.62
CA GLY A 322 12.63 0.71 2.97
C GLY A 322 13.79 -0.08 3.57
N ALA A 323 14.04 0.11 4.87
CA ALA A 323 15.01 -0.70 5.59
C ALA A 323 14.47 -2.13 5.75
N LEU A 324 15.22 -3.12 5.26
CA LEU A 324 14.96 -4.54 5.49
C LEU A 324 15.68 -5.01 6.75
N ALA A 325 15.08 -5.97 7.45
CA ALA A 325 15.72 -6.68 8.56
C ALA A 325 15.37 -8.17 8.52
N TYR A 326 16.28 -9.01 9.00
CA TYR A 326 16.13 -10.45 9.10
C TYR A 326 15.95 -10.81 10.59
N ALA A 327 14.69 -11.04 10.97
CA ALA A 327 14.26 -11.40 12.32
C ALA A 327 14.52 -12.90 12.56
N LEU A 328 15.73 -13.20 13.00
CA LEU A 328 16.23 -14.54 13.28
C LEU A 328 15.61 -15.11 14.55
N PHE A 329 15.03 -16.31 14.47
CA PHE A 329 14.38 -16.97 15.61
C PHE A 329 14.97 -18.35 15.95
N ASP A 330 15.78 -18.96 15.09
CA ASP A 330 16.45 -20.24 15.35
C ASP A 330 17.84 -20.35 14.71
N VAL A 331 18.63 -21.29 15.22
CA VAL A 331 19.95 -21.69 14.69
C VAL A 331 20.08 -23.21 14.78
N LEU A 332 20.45 -23.85 13.67
CA LEU A 332 20.52 -25.30 13.55
C LEU A 332 21.96 -25.80 13.40
N HIS A 333 22.88 -24.96 12.92
CA HIS A 333 24.29 -25.33 12.75
C HIS A 333 25.19 -24.10 12.92
N LEU A 334 26.36 -24.26 13.54
CA LEU A 334 27.43 -23.25 13.60
C LEU A 334 28.83 -23.87 13.54
N ASP A 335 29.68 -23.31 12.67
CA ASP A 335 31.14 -23.51 12.58
C ASP A 335 31.68 -24.96 12.54
N GLY A 336 30.80 -25.95 12.30
CA GLY A 336 31.12 -27.38 12.25
C GLY A 336 30.18 -28.28 13.07
N VAL A 337 29.29 -27.67 13.87
CA VAL A 337 28.43 -28.38 14.83
C VAL A 337 26.96 -28.20 14.48
N ASP A 338 26.25 -29.31 14.34
CA ASP A 338 24.79 -29.39 14.32
C ASP A 338 24.26 -29.32 15.75
N VAL A 339 23.27 -28.45 15.96
CA VAL A 339 22.59 -28.22 17.23
C VAL A 339 21.07 -28.35 17.11
N ALA A 340 20.54 -28.87 15.99
CA ALA A 340 19.09 -29.02 15.77
C ALA A 340 18.41 -29.88 16.85
N ASP A 341 19.09 -30.92 17.34
CA ASP A 341 18.61 -31.80 18.41
C ASP A 341 18.66 -31.19 19.82
N ALA A 342 19.26 -30.01 19.99
CA ALA A 342 19.29 -29.30 21.27
C ALA A 342 17.93 -28.65 21.57
N PRO A 343 17.54 -28.46 22.85
CA PRO A 343 16.34 -27.71 23.22
C PRO A 343 16.31 -26.28 22.63
N LEU A 344 15.14 -25.84 22.18
CA LEU A 344 14.95 -24.53 21.55
C LEU A 344 15.51 -23.36 22.38
N LEU A 345 15.36 -23.37 23.71
CA LEU A 345 15.91 -22.31 24.56
C LEU A 345 17.44 -22.23 24.48
N GLU A 346 18.14 -23.36 24.41
CA GLU A 346 19.60 -23.39 24.24
C GLU A 346 20.02 -22.82 22.88
N ARG A 347 19.35 -23.24 21.80
CA ARG A 347 19.57 -22.73 20.44
C ARG A 347 19.32 -21.21 20.38
N LYS A 348 18.22 -20.73 20.96
CA LYS A 348 17.89 -19.30 21.01
C LYS A 348 18.87 -18.50 21.87
N ALA A 349 19.41 -19.05 22.95
CA ALA A 349 20.45 -18.39 23.74
C ALA A 349 21.77 -18.25 22.95
N LEU A 350 22.19 -19.31 22.26
CA LEU A 350 23.36 -19.31 21.38
C LEU A 350 23.21 -18.31 20.22
N LEU A 351 22.03 -18.29 19.58
CA LEU A 351 21.68 -17.30 18.55
C LEU A 351 21.71 -15.87 19.10
N LYS A 352 21.19 -15.63 20.31
CA LYS A 352 21.23 -14.30 20.91
C LYS A 352 22.67 -13.84 21.14
N GLU A 353 23.54 -14.68 21.68
CA GLU A 353 24.95 -14.33 21.91
C GLU A 353 25.70 -14.07 20.58
N LEU A 354 25.39 -14.83 19.53
CA LEU A 354 25.92 -14.63 18.18
C LEU A 354 25.53 -13.26 17.62
N LEU A 355 24.30 -12.82 17.82
CA LEU A 355 23.81 -11.52 17.35
C LEU A 355 24.25 -10.35 18.24
N ASP A 356 24.24 -10.52 19.57
CA ASP A 356 24.74 -9.55 20.55
C ASP A 356 26.23 -9.22 20.35
N THR A 357 26.99 -10.13 19.72
CA THR A 357 28.42 -9.91 19.38
C THR A 357 28.72 -9.89 17.89
N GLY A 358 27.68 -9.83 17.05
CA GLY A 358 27.77 -9.48 15.64
C GLY A 358 27.74 -7.95 15.43
N PRO A 359 27.93 -7.47 14.19
CA PRO A 359 27.71 -6.06 13.86
C PRO A 359 26.21 -5.74 13.89
N ALA A 360 25.84 -4.64 14.55
CA ALA A 360 24.48 -4.13 14.54
C ALA A 360 24.08 -3.65 13.13
N GLY A 361 22.83 -3.89 12.73
CA GLY A 361 22.34 -3.57 11.39
C GLY A 361 21.13 -4.42 11.02
N HIS A 362 21.15 -5.01 9.82
CA HIS A 362 20.02 -5.76 9.24
C HIS A 362 19.66 -7.10 9.94
N LEU A 363 20.34 -7.50 11.02
CA LEU A 363 20.01 -8.73 11.76
C LEU A 363 19.35 -8.38 13.09
N ALA A 364 18.23 -9.04 13.39
CA ALA A 364 17.49 -8.85 14.64
C ALA A 364 17.21 -10.20 15.31
N PHE A 365 17.35 -10.26 16.64
CA PHE A 365 16.93 -11.42 17.42
C PHE A 365 15.42 -11.37 17.68
N SER A 366 14.70 -12.41 17.27
CA SER A 366 13.28 -12.59 17.58
C SER A 366 13.13 -13.02 19.05
N SER A 367 12.85 -12.02 19.89
CA SER A 367 12.63 -12.14 21.33
C SER A 367 11.33 -12.91 21.64
N HIS A 368 11.30 -13.50 22.84
CA HIS A 368 10.21 -14.35 23.30
C HIS A 368 9.82 -14.04 24.75
N VAL A 369 8.58 -14.39 25.11
CA VAL A 369 8.06 -14.46 26.48
C VAL A 369 7.87 -15.94 26.84
N VAL A 370 8.19 -16.33 28.07
CA VAL A 370 7.91 -17.69 28.59
C VAL A 370 6.52 -17.72 29.22
N GLY A 371 5.72 -18.76 28.94
CA GLY A 371 4.47 -19.09 29.66
C GLY A 371 3.25 -18.20 29.38
N ASP A 372 3.37 -16.87 29.46
CA ASP A 372 2.23 -15.93 29.34
C ASP A 372 1.91 -15.59 27.88
N GLY A 373 1.39 -16.60 27.18
CA GLY A 373 0.93 -16.49 25.79
C GLY A 373 -0.25 -15.52 25.61
N GLU A 374 -1.09 -15.32 26.64
CA GLU A 374 -2.26 -14.43 26.55
C GLU A 374 -1.86 -12.95 26.61
N ALA A 375 -0.97 -12.56 27.52
CA ALA A 375 -0.43 -11.19 27.53
C ALA A 375 0.42 -10.92 26.29
N ALA A 376 1.21 -11.90 25.83
CA ALA A 376 1.97 -11.79 24.58
C ALA A 376 1.05 -11.59 23.36
N TYR A 377 -0.02 -12.39 23.25
CA TYR A 377 -1.01 -12.30 22.16
C TYR A 377 -1.81 -10.99 22.18
N ARG A 378 -2.19 -10.51 23.37
CA ARG A 378 -2.85 -9.21 23.54
C ARG A 378 -1.92 -8.05 23.14
N LEU A 379 -0.68 -8.04 23.65
CA LEU A 379 0.31 -7.01 23.33
C LEU A 379 0.68 -6.99 21.84
N ALA A 380 0.74 -8.15 21.19
CA ALA A 380 0.93 -8.24 19.74
C ALA A 380 -0.20 -7.56 18.96
N GLY A 381 -1.45 -7.64 19.46
CA GLY A 381 -2.60 -6.92 18.90
C GLY A 381 -2.58 -5.42 19.14
N GLU A 382 -2.28 -5.01 20.37
CA GLU A 382 -2.09 -3.60 20.77
C GLU A 382 -1.00 -2.90 19.95
N ARG A 383 -0.02 -3.66 19.43
CA ARG A 383 1.06 -3.19 18.54
C ARG A 383 0.89 -3.59 17.06
N HIS A 384 -0.30 -4.01 16.65
CA HIS A 384 -0.67 -4.29 15.25
C HIS A 384 0.18 -5.35 14.49
N PHE A 385 0.77 -6.32 15.20
CA PHE A 385 1.40 -7.51 14.59
C PHE A 385 0.36 -8.55 14.14
N GLU A 386 0.78 -9.59 13.39
CA GLU A 386 -0.16 -10.62 12.89
C GLU A 386 -0.78 -11.46 14.03
N GLY A 387 -0.01 -11.68 15.09
CA GLY A 387 -0.37 -12.49 16.25
C GLY A 387 0.91 -12.97 16.94
N ILE A 388 0.90 -14.20 17.45
CA ILE A 388 2.10 -14.84 18.03
C ILE A 388 2.41 -16.20 17.41
N ILE A 389 3.68 -16.57 17.49
CA ILE A 389 4.18 -17.93 17.31
C ILE A 389 4.50 -18.50 18.68
N SER A 390 3.93 -19.65 19.03
CA SER A 390 4.19 -20.35 20.29
C SER A 390 4.96 -21.64 19.99
N LYS A 391 6.11 -21.84 20.62
CA LYS A 391 6.97 -23.02 20.41
C LYS A 391 7.28 -23.70 21.73
N ARG A 392 7.56 -25.00 21.72
CA ARG A 392 8.06 -25.71 22.90
C ARG A 392 9.50 -25.34 23.20
N ALA A 393 9.73 -24.90 24.44
CA ALA A 393 11.02 -24.47 24.98
C ALA A 393 12.05 -25.62 25.05
N ASP A 394 11.55 -26.82 25.34
CA ASP A 394 12.27 -28.03 25.72
C ASP A 394 12.50 -29.01 24.55
N ARG A 395 12.28 -28.56 23.30
CA ARG A 395 12.23 -29.45 22.12
C ARG A 395 13.30 -29.14 21.07
N ALA A 396 13.77 -30.21 20.45
CA ALA A 396 14.55 -30.19 19.22
C ALA A 396 13.80 -29.49 18.07
N TYR A 397 14.53 -29.05 17.05
CA TYR A 397 13.94 -28.61 15.80
C TYR A 397 13.32 -29.82 15.08
N HIS A 398 12.07 -29.70 14.65
CA HIS A 398 11.34 -30.79 14.01
C HIS A 398 10.89 -30.37 12.60
N PRO A 399 11.50 -30.88 11.52
CA PRO A 399 11.04 -30.66 10.15
C PRO A 399 9.55 -31.00 9.96
N GLY A 400 8.87 -30.29 9.08
CA GLY A 400 7.43 -30.46 8.86
C GLY A 400 6.57 -29.88 9.99
N ARG A 401 5.31 -30.31 10.08
CA ARG A 401 4.37 -29.84 11.13
C ARG A 401 4.48 -30.66 12.39
N SER A 402 4.43 -29.96 13.53
CA SER A 402 4.39 -30.54 14.86
C SER A 402 3.41 -29.78 15.74
N GLU A 403 2.85 -30.43 16.76
CA GLU A 403 2.13 -29.73 17.82
C GLU A 403 3.05 -28.76 18.59
N ASP A 404 4.35 -29.01 18.57
CA ASP A 404 5.38 -28.26 19.28
C ASP A 404 5.66 -26.86 18.69
N TRP A 405 5.06 -26.49 17.55
CA TRP A 405 5.08 -25.13 16.97
C TRP A 405 3.68 -24.71 16.48
N LYS A 406 3.07 -23.73 17.14
CA LYS A 406 1.72 -23.22 16.85
C LYS A 406 1.75 -21.73 16.46
N LYS A 407 0.83 -21.31 15.59
CA LYS A 407 0.55 -19.90 15.25
C LYS A 407 -0.84 -19.52 15.79
N THR A 408 -0.92 -18.45 16.57
CA THR A 408 -2.20 -17.89 17.03
C THR A 408 -2.36 -16.52 16.37
N LYS A 409 -3.13 -16.47 15.29
CA LYS A 409 -3.37 -15.27 14.47
C LYS A 409 -4.48 -14.42 15.10
N GLN A 410 -4.32 -13.09 15.09
CA GLN A 410 -5.47 -12.19 15.25
C GLN A 410 -6.31 -12.23 13.98
N LEU A 411 -7.36 -13.06 14.02
CA LEU A 411 -8.13 -13.55 12.86
C LEU A 411 -8.56 -12.45 11.88
N ALA A 412 -7.88 -12.42 10.74
CA ALA A 412 -8.25 -11.61 9.57
C ALA A 412 -7.90 -12.28 8.22
N SER A 413 -6.89 -13.16 8.15
CA SER A 413 -6.45 -13.83 6.90
C SER A 413 -6.04 -15.28 7.08
N ASP A 414 -6.22 -16.08 6.02
CA ASP A 414 -5.86 -17.50 5.97
C ASP A 414 -5.57 -17.98 4.53
N GLU A 415 -5.01 -19.19 4.39
CA GLU A 415 -4.39 -19.76 3.20
C GLU A 415 -5.33 -20.74 2.46
N PHE A 416 -5.45 -20.62 1.13
CA PHE A 416 -6.37 -21.43 0.31
C PHE A 416 -5.74 -21.83 -1.04
N ALA A 417 -6.17 -22.98 -1.58
CA ALA A 417 -5.75 -23.46 -2.88
C ALA A 417 -6.58 -22.80 -3.98
N VAL A 418 -5.95 -22.35 -5.06
CA VAL A 418 -6.67 -21.90 -6.25
C VAL A 418 -7.00 -23.11 -7.13
N VAL A 419 -8.30 -23.37 -7.31
CA VAL A 419 -8.88 -24.51 -8.06
C VAL A 419 -9.60 -24.09 -9.34
N GLY A 420 -9.61 -22.81 -9.67
CA GLY A 420 -10.29 -22.30 -10.86
C GLY A 420 -10.40 -20.79 -10.90
N TYR A 421 -11.12 -20.29 -11.88
CA TYR A 421 -11.41 -18.88 -12.07
C TYR A 421 -12.76 -18.64 -12.76
N THR A 422 -13.35 -17.47 -12.52
CA THR A 422 -14.43 -16.95 -13.36
C THR A 422 -13.87 -16.15 -14.52
N ALA A 423 -14.56 -16.15 -15.66
CA ALA A 423 -14.22 -15.26 -16.78
C ALA A 423 -14.20 -13.78 -16.33
N PRO A 424 -13.34 -12.93 -16.94
CA PRO A 424 -13.35 -11.50 -16.67
C PRO A 424 -14.69 -10.85 -17.05
N LYS A 425 -15.00 -9.71 -16.43
CA LYS A 425 -16.20 -8.90 -16.67
C LYS A 425 -15.79 -7.42 -16.71
N GLY A 426 -16.39 -6.63 -17.61
CA GLY A 426 -16.01 -5.24 -17.86
C GLY A 426 -14.61 -5.12 -18.50
N SER A 427 -13.90 -4.04 -18.19
CA SER A 427 -12.55 -3.73 -18.72
C SER A 427 -11.41 -4.60 -18.16
N ARG A 428 -11.67 -5.45 -17.15
CA ARG A 428 -10.66 -6.34 -16.55
C ARG A 428 -10.21 -7.37 -17.58
N THR A 429 -8.91 -7.57 -17.73
CA THR A 429 -8.33 -8.64 -18.57
C THR A 429 -7.95 -9.86 -17.72
N GLY A 430 -7.61 -11.00 -18.35
CA GLY A 430 -7.21 -12.22 -17.63
C GLY A 430 -8.40 -12.99 -17.03
N PHE A 431 -8.71 -12.74 -15.77
CA PHE A 431 -9.76 -13.44 -15.00
C PHE A 431 -10.63 -12.46 -14.18
N GLY A 432 -11.86 -12.88 -13.83
CA GLY A 432 -12.77 -12.07 -13.02
C GLY A 432 -12.56 -12.26 -11.52
N SER A 433 -12.43 -13.50 -11.08
CA SER A 433 -12.23 -13.92 -9.69
C SER A 433 -11.48 -15.26 -9.67
N LEU A 434 -10.64 -15.50 -8.66
CA LEU A 434 -10.11 -16.84 -8.39
C LEU A 434 -11.12 -17.65 -7.57
N LEU A 435 -11.19 -18.96 -7.81
CA LEU A 435 -11.98 -19.91 -7.03
C LEU A 435 -11.07 -20.63 -6.03
N LEU A 436 -11.53 -20.70 -4.78
CA LEU A 436 -10.74 -21.13 -3.63
C LEU A 436 -11.26 -22.45 -3.08
N ALA A 437 -10.34 -23.33 -2.69
CA ALA A 437 -10.63 -24.54 -1.94
C ALA A 437 -9.74 -24.64 -0.69
N LYS A 438 -10.24 -25.37 0.32
CA LYS A 438 -9.45 -25.99 1.38
C LYS A 438 -9.43 -27.51 1.16
N PRO A 439 -8.58 -28.28 1.85
CA PRO A 439 -8.65 -29.73 1.81
C PRO A 439 -9.93 -30.24 2.48
N ASP A 440 -10.31 -31.45 2.13
CA ASP A 440 -11.50 -32.12 2.65
C ASP A 440 -11.25 -33.63 2.76
N PRO A 441 -11.32 -34.24 3.96
CA PRO A 441 -11.03 -35.67 4.13
C PRO A 441 -11.94 -36.62 3.34
N LYS A 442 -13.11 -36.15 2.86
CA LYS A 442 -14.11 -36.97 2.17
C LYS A 442 -14.06 -36.84 0.65
N HIS A 443 -13.63 -35.69 0.12
CA HIS A 443 -13.62 -35.41 -1.33
C HIS A 443 -12.27 -34.84 -1.84
N GLY A 444 -11.22 -34.87 -1.02
CA GLY A 444 -9.91 -34.28 -1.30
C GLY A 444 -9.89 -32.76 -1.15
N TRP A 445 -10.77 -32.05 -1.84
CA TRP A 445 -10.87 -30.59 -1.83
C TRP A 445 -12.31 -30.11 -1.71
N LEU A 446 -12.57 -29.14 -0.84
CA LEU A 446 -13.86 -28.46 -0.67
C LEU A 446 -13.76 -27.01 -1.12
N TYR A 447 -14.62 -26.61 -2.05
CA TYR A 447 -14.75 -25.21 -2.49
C TYR A 447 -15.29 -24.32 -1.36
N VAL A 448 -14.55 -23.25 -1.06
CA VAL A 448 -14.87 -22.29 0.02
C VAL A 448 -15.15 -20.87 -0.50
N GLY A 449 -15.40 -20.71 -1.80
CA GLY A 449 -15.82 -19.43 -2.37
C GLY A 449 -14.82 -18.82 -3.34
N ARG A 450 -14.96 -17.51 -3.60
CA ARG A 450 -14.22 -16.79 -4.63
C ARG A 450 -13.66 -15.47 -4.14
N VAL A 451 -12.49 -15.10 -4.65
CA VAL A 451 -11.83 -13.82 -4.39
C VAL A 451 -11.72 -13.00 -5.68
N GLY A 452 -12.36 -11.82 -5.69
CA GLY A 452 -12.45 -10.91 -6.84
C GLY A 452 -11.80 -9.54 -6.62
N SER A 453 -11.19 -9.33 -5.45
CA SER A 453 -10.57 -8.08 -4.99
C SER A 453 -9.23 -8.35 -4.30
N GLY A 454 -8.40 -7.32 -4.12
CA GLY A 454 -6.99 -7.47 -3.69
C GLY A 454 -6.02 -7.71 -4.86
N PHE A 455 -6.41 -7.35 -6.09
CA PHE A 455 -5.54 -7.44 -7.28
C PHE A 455 -5.35 -6.06 -7.92
N ASN A 456 -4.11 -5.73 -8.30
CA ASN A 456 -3.79 -4.68 -9.28
C ASN A 456 -3.53 -5.31 -10.66
N ASP A 457 -3.45 -4.52 -11.73
CA ASP A 457 -3.37 -5.07 -13.10
C ASP A 457 -2.07 -5.86 -13.36
N ALA A 458 -0.97 -5.50 -12.68
CA ALA A 458 0.27 -6.27 -12.71
C ALA A 458 0.06 -7.69 -12.13
N LEU A 459 -0.56 -7.79 -10.96
CA LEU A 459 -0.85 -9.04 -10.29
C LEU A 459 -1.92 -9.87 -11.03
N ILE A 460 -2.89 -9.24 -11.69
CA ILE A 460 -3.82 -9.94 -12.59
C ILE A 460 -3.06 -10.54 -13.79
N LYS A 461 -2.14 -9.79 -14.40
CA LYS A 461 -1.31 -10.25 -15.53
C LYS A 461 -0.37 -11.37 -15.12
N GLU A 462 0.17 -11.35 -13.91
CA GLU A 462 0.97 -12.44 -13.32
C GLU A 462 0.13 -13.68 -13.05
N LEU A 463 -0.97 -13.55 -12.29
CA LEU A 463 -1.85 -14.65 -11.93
C LEU A 463 -2.47 -15.33 -13.16
N THR A 464 -2.70 -14.58 -14.24
CA THR A 464 -3.13 -15.15 -15.53
C THR A 464 -2.07 -16.11 -16.12
N LYS A 465 -0.76 -15.86 -15.90
CA LYS A 465 0.30 -16.81 -16.28
C LYS A 465 0.30 -18.05 -15.39
N LEU A 466 0.11 -17.89 -14.07
CA LEU A 466 0.03 -18.99 -13.10
C LEU A 466 -1.22 -19.87 -13.28
N ILE A 467 -2.32 -19.29 -13.78
CA ILE A 467 -3.49 -20.03 -14.26
C ILE A 467 -3.18 -20.78 -15.56
N GLY A 468 -2.47 -20.17 -16.50
CA GLY A 468 -2.13 -20.79 -17.78
C GLY A 468 -3.36 -21.06 -18.67
N LYS A 469 -3.26 -22.07 -19.55
CA LYS A 469 -4.32 -22.38 -20.54
C LYS A 469 -5.26 -23.54 -20.17
N ALA A 470 -4.85 -24.45 -19.28
CA ALA A 470 -5.58 -25.69 -19.06
C ALA A 470 -6.65 -25.57 -17.95
N GLY A 471 -7.87 -26.02 -18.25
CA GLY A 471 -8.98 -26.12 -17.29
C GLY A 471 -10.27 -26.64 -17.95
N SER A 472 -11.22 -27.09 -17.14
CA SER A 472 -12.49 -27.72 -17.55
C SER A 472 -13.71 -26.94 -17.05
N LYS A 473 -14.91 -27.33 -17.49
CA LYS A 473 -16.19 -26.90 -16.88
C LYS A 473 -16.63 -27.79 -15.72
N THR A 474 -16.07 -29.00 -15.60
CA THR A 474 -16.27 -29.89 -14.45
C THR A 474 -15.48 -29.38 -13.23
N PRO A 475 -16.09 -29.20 -12.04
CA PRO A 475 -15.37 -28.84 -10.83
C PRO A 475 -14.32 -29.89 -10.43
N THR A 476 -13.18 -29.39 -9.96
CA THR A 476 -12.03 -30.17 -9.47
C THR A 476 -11.90 -30.17 -7.94
N ALA A 477 -12.86 -29.53 -7.28
CA ALA A 477 -13.13 -29.60 -5.85
C ALA A 477 -14.63 -29.84 -5.65
N HIS A 478 -15.01 -30.47 -4.55
CA HIS A 478 -16.41 -30.63 -4.16
C HIS A 478 -17.04 -29.26 -3.95
N VAL A 479 -18.19 -29.02 -4.59
CA VAL A 479 -18.96 -27.78 -4.46
C VAL A 479 -20.27 -28.12 -3.74
N PRO A 480 -20.44 -27.73 -2.46
CA PRO A 480 -21.62 -28.11 -1.66
C PRO A 480 -22.89 -27.31 -2.03
N THR A 481 -22.85 -26.52 -3.11
CA THR A 481 -23.90 -25.55 -3.47
C THR A 481 -24.10 -25.47 -4.98
N ASN A 482 -25.35 -25.34 -5.42
CA ASN A 482 -25.70 -25.07 -6.82
C ASN A 482 -25.57 -23.57 -7.16
N ASP A 483 -24.37 -23.00 -6.99
CA ASP A 483 -24.09 -21.61 -7.40
C ASP A 483 -24.13 -21.47 -8.93
N THR A 484 -25.04 -20.64 -9.42
CA THR A 484 -25.26 -20.43 -10.86
C THR A 484 -24.14 -19.63 -11.54
N ASP A 485 -23.37 -18.82 -10.80
CA ASP A 485 -22.20 -18.12 -11.33
C ASP A 485 -21.05 -19.10 -11.65
N LEU A 486 -21.00 -20.27 -10.98
CA LEU A 486 -19.96 -21.29 -11.22
C LEU A 486 -20.16 -22.07 -12.52
N ARG A 487 -21.35 -22.02 -13.14
CA ARG A 487 -21.63 -22.65 -14.45
C ARG A 487 -20.75 -22.09 -15.59
N ALA A 488 -20.30 -20.84 -15.45
CA ALA A 488 -19.41 -20.20 -16.41
C ALA A 488 -17.91 -20.31 -16.04
N ALA A 489 -17.59 -20.76 -14.82
CA ALA A 489 -16.22 -20.86 -14.34
C ALA A 489 -15.39 -21.86 -15.15
N THR A 490 -14.06 -21.76 -15.03
CA THR A 490 -13.11 -22.73 -15.56
C THR A 490 -12.29 -23.26 -14.38
N TRP A 491 -12.36 -24.56 -14.16
CA TRP A 491 -11.78 -25.29 -13.03
C TRP A 491 -10.52 -26.03 -13.43
N PHE A 492 -9.63 -26.30 -12.47
CA PHE A 492 -8.41 -27.05 -12.67
C PHE A 492 -7.95 -27.73 -11.38
N ALA A 493 -7.20 -28.83 -11.48
CA ALA A 493 -6.54 -29.41 -10.30
C ALA A 493 -5.72 -28.31 -9.61
N PRO A 494 -5.82 -28.16 -8.27
CA PRO A 494 -5.32 -26.96 -7.59
C PRO A 494 -3.87 -26.66 -7.93
N ARG A 495 -3.56 -25.38 -8.22
CA ARG A 495 -2.27 -24.98 -8.82
C ARG A 495 -1.31 -24.24 -7.90
N PHE A 496 -1.81 -23.31 -7.10
CA PHE A 496 -1.00 -22.44 -6.27
C PHE A 496 -1.79 -21.97 -5.05
N VAL A 497 -1.07 -21.57 -4.00
CA VAL A 497 -1.65 -21.10 -2.75
C VAL A 497 -1.79 -19.58 -2.76
N VAL A 498 -2.89 -19.09 -2.19
CA VAL A 498 -3.12 -17.67 -1.92
C VAL A 498 -3.47 -17.48 -0.46
N GLU A 499 -3.02 -16.37 0.13
CA GLU A 499 -3.52 -15.92 1.42
C GLU A 499 -4.57 -14.83 1.19
N VAL A 500 -5.68 -14.93 1.91
CA VAL A 500 -6.91 -14.17 1.66
C VAL A 500 -7.40 -13.61 2.98
N PHE A 501 -7.62 -12.29 3.03
CA PHE A 501 -8.37 -11.67 4.12
C PHE A 501 -9.85 -12.05 4.00
N TYR A 502 -10.48 -12.43 5.11
CA TYR A 502 -11.89 -12.82 5.17
C TYR A 502 -12.48 -12.51 6.55
N ARG A 503 -13.77 -12.18 6.60
CA ARG A 503 -14.49 -11.86 7.84
C ARG A 503 -15.40 -13.01 8.27
N GLY A 504 -14.76 -14.16 8.46
CA GLY A 504 -15.41 -15.40 8.88
C GLY A 504 -16.07 -16.19 7.74
N VAL A 505 -16.67 -17.32 8.11
CA VAL A 505 -17.28 -18.30 7.20
C VAL A 505 -18.82 -18.18 7.26
N GLY A 506 -19.52 -18.52 6.18
CA GLY A 506 -20.97 -18.66 6.14
C GLY A 506 -21.42 -20.12 6.20
N GLY A 507 -22.71 -20.35 6.54
CA GLY A 507 -23.31 -21.69 6.75
C GLY A 507 -23.39 -22.64 5.54
N GLN A 508 -22.56 -22.43 4.51
CA GLN A 508 -22.29 -23.37 3.42
C GLN A 508 -20.76 -23.54 3.22
N GLN A 509 -20.00 -23.33 4.31
CA GLN A 509 -18.53 -23.24 4.37
C GLN A 509 -17.86 -22.21 3.45
N LEU A 510 -18.62 -21.26 2.89
CA LEU A 510 -18.09 -20.20 2.00
C LEU A 510 -17.53 -19.00 2.79
N LEU A 511 -16.35 -18.51 2.38
CA LEU A 511 -15.66 -17.34 2.93
C LEU A 511 -16.46 -16.05 2.72
N ARG A 512 -16.59 -15.23 3.76
CA ARG A 512 -17.26 -13.92 3.71
C ARG A 512 -16.25 -12.80 3.49
N GLN A 513 -16.54 -11.92 2.53
CA GLN A 513 -15.72 -10.73 2.22
C GLN A 513 -14.26 -11.06 1.88
N ALA A 514 -14.05 -12.10 1.07
CA ALA A 514 -12.73 -12.53 0.61
C ALA A 514 -12.04 -11.48 -0.30
N SER A 515 -10.90 -10.97 0.15
CA SER A 515 -9.96 -10.15 -0.64
C SER A 515 -8.56 -10.73 -0.53
N LEU A 516 -7.80 -10.78 -1.63
CA LEU A 516 -6.44 -11.33 -1.63
C LEU A 516 -5.56 -10.51 -0.67
N LYS A 517 -4.83 -11.18 0.24
CA LYS A 517 -3.68 -10.61 0.95
C LYS A 517 -2.44 -10.71 0.06
N THR A 518 -2.11 -11.92 -0.40
CA THR A 518 -0.95 -12.15 -1.26
C THR A 518 -1.06 -13.50 -1.99
N VAL A 519 -0.26 -13.68 -3.05
CA VAL A 519 0.01 -15.00 -3.63
C VAL A 519 1.14 -15.63 -2.83
N ARG A 520 0.92 -16.83 -2.29
CA ARG A 520 1.90 -17.56 -1.50
C ARG A 520 2.77 -18.40 -2.44
N ARG A 521 3.67 -17.72 -3.17
CA ARG A 521 4.72 -18.35 -4.00
C ARG A 521 5.76 -19.12 -3.16
N ASP A 522 5.62 -19.05 -1.83
CA ASP A 522 6.31 -19.76 -0.78
C ASP A 522 5.49 -20.96 -0.25
N LYS A 523 4.47 -21.43 -0.98
CA LYS A 523 3.71 -22.64 -0.63
C LYS A 523 3.22 -23.39 -1.87
N ASP A 524 3.42 -24.70 -1.85
CA ASP A 524 2.82 -25.60 -2.82
C ASP A 524 1.44 -26.07 -2.36
N VAL A 525 0.65 -26.60 -3.28
CA VAL A 525 -0.72 -27.07 -2.99
C VAL A 525 -0.76 -28.22 -1.99
N ALA A 526 0.29 -29.05 -1.95
CA ALA A 526 0.44 -30.12 -0.96
C ALA A 526 0.51 -29.57 0.48
N ASP A 527 1.14 -28.41 0.71
CA ASP A 527 1.21 -27.75 2.03
C ASP A 527 -0.18 -27.51 2.64
N LEU A 528 -1.22 -27.39 1.82
CA LEU A 528 -2.56 -27.16 2.33
C LEU A 528 -3.21 -28.44 2.82
N MET A 529 -2.97 -29.61 2.21
CA MET A 529 -3.64 -30.87 2.59
C MET A 529 -3.33 -31.29 4.04
N ASP A 530 -2.21 -30.80 4.55
CA ASP A 530 -1.69 -30.89 5.92
C ASP A 530 -2.29 -29.78 6.85
N SER A 531 -3.60 -29.48 6.77
CA SER A 531 -4.24 -28.39 7.54
C SER A 531 -5.30 -28.84 8.55
N ASP A 532 -5.10 -28.45 9.82
CA ASP A 532 -5.95 -28.78 10.98
C ASP A 532 -7.32 -28.08 10.94
N ARG A 533 -8.30 -28.64 10.21
CA ARG A 533 -9.71 -28.21 10.26
C ARG A 533 -10.68 -29.40 10.31
N GLY A 534 -10.97 -29.85 11.53
CA GLY A 534 -12.11 -30.73 11.79
C GLY A 534 -13.45 -30.09 11.38
N PRO A 535 -14.47 -30.91 11.03
CA PRO A 535 -15.78 -30.40 10.65
C PRO A 535 -16.61 -29.99 11.89
N THR A 536 -17.19 -28.80 11.85
CA THR A 536 -18.32 -28.44 12.70
C THR A 536 -19.62 -28.97 12.07
N GLU A 537 -20.34 -29.84 12.77
CA GLU A 537 -21.68 -30.29 12.36
C GLU A 537 -22.73 -29.20 12.65
N GLU A 538 -23.68 -29.03 11.73
CA GLU A 538 -24.94 -28.29 11.97
C GLU A 538 -26.03 -28.90 11.07
N ALA A 539 -27.29 -28.90 11.53
CA ALA A 539 -28.32 -29.84 11.07
C ALA A 539 -29.16 -29.36 9.85
N ALA A 540 -29.83 -30.33 9.21
CA ALA A 540 -30.82 -30.19 8.15
C ALA A 540 -32.19 -29.66 8.72
N THR A 541 -33.26 -29.26 8.00
CA THR A 541 -33.73 -29.25 6.57
C THR A 541 -34.99 -28.32 6.51
N PRO A 542 -35.84 -28.20 5.46
CA PRO A 542 -35.75 -28.50 4.01
C PRO A 542 -36.15 -27.30 3.08
N ALA A 543 -36.35 -27.56 1.78
CA ALA A 543 -36.79 -26.62 0.73
C ALA A 543 -38.35 -26.61 0.54
N VAL A 544 -39.05 -26.12 -0.51
CA VAL A 544 -38.83 -25.85 -1.97
C VAL A 544 -39.97 -24.86 -2.44
N PRO A 545 -40.25 -24.52 -3.73
CA PRO A 545 -39.57 -24.74 -5.03
C PRO A 545 -39.09 -23.37 -5.66
N ALA A 546 -39.30 -22.86 -6.89
CA ALA A 546 -40.08 -23.23 -8.10
C ALA A 546 -39.52 -22.66 -9.45
N LYS A 547 -40.42 -22.27 -10.37
CA LYS A 547 -40.23 -21.98 -11.83
C LYS A 547 -40.96 -20.67 -12.20
N GLY A 548 -40.69 -19.95 -13.29
CA GLY A 548 -39.63 -20.08 -14.32
C GLY A 548 -40.04 -19.52 -15.70
N THR A 549 -39.12 -19.54 -16.69
CA THR A 549 -39.33 -19.30 -18.14
C THR A 549 -39.68 -17.86 -18.60
N LYS A 550 -39.37 -17.37 -19.82
CA LYS A 550 -38.53 -17.85 -20.95
C LYS A 550 -38.08 -16.65 -21.85
N ARG A 551 -36.98 -16.84 -22.60
CA ARG A 551 -36.71 -16.50 -24.05
C ARG A 551 -37.46 -15.33 -24.75
N ALA A 552 -36.90 -14.60 -25.73
CA ALA A 552 -35.73 -14.87 -26.60
C ALA A 552 -35.16 -13.62 -27.36
N THR A 553 -33.96 -13.79 -27.94
CA THR A 553 -33.43 -13.25 -29.24
C THR A 553 -33.36 -11.71 -29.47
N LYS A 554 -32.18 -11.11 -29.79
CA LYS A 554 -31.31 -11.16 -31.02
C LYS A 554 -31.86 -10.29 -32.17
N ALA A 555 -31.06 -9.56 -32.97
CA ALA A 555 -29.58 -9.41 -33.03
C ALA A 555 -29.12 -8.14 -33.80
N THR A 556 -27.81 -7.84 -33.76
CA THR A 556 -26.92 -7.30 -34.86
C THR A 556 -27.29 -6.03 -35.65
N SER A 557 -26.36 -5.15 -36.11
CA SER A 557 -24.93 -4.90 -35.79
C SER A 557 -24.34 -3.77 -36.65
N ALA A 558 -23.42 -2.95 -36.08
CA ALA A 558 -22.32 -2.24 -36.78
C ALA A 558 -22.69 -1.18 -37.87
N HIS A 559 -21.86 -0.20 -38.27
CA HIS A 559 -20.63 0.39 -37.72
C HIS A 559 -20.50 1.86 -38.23
N LYS A 560 -20.06 2.81 -37.38
CA LYS A 560 -19.19 4.04 -37.56
C LYS A 560 -19.15 4.85 -38.90
N PRO A 561 -18.63 6.13 -38.93
CA PRO A 561 -18.13 6.98 -37.83
C PRO A 561 -18.59 8.48 -37.82
N SER A 562 -18.36 9.14 -36.67
CA SER A 562 -17.94 10.55 -36.47
C SER A 562 -18.66 11.75 -37.12
N LYS A 563 -19.21 12.64 -36.26
CA LYS A 563 -18.65 14.00 -36.03
C LYS A 563 -19.17 14.57 -34.69
N LYS A 564 -18.54 15.63 -34.17
CA LYS A 564 -18.82 16.21 -32.84
C LYS A 564 -20.21 16.87 -32.76
N ARG A 565 -20.90 16.66 -31.64
CA ARG A 565 -22.00 17.50 -31.14
C ARG A 565 -21.98 17.42 -29.60
N ALA A 566 -22.72 18.28 -28.89
CA ALA A 566 -22.84 18.21 -27.43
C ALA A 566 -23.31 16.82 -26.98
N PRO A 567 -22.92 16.33 -25.78
CA PRO A 567 -23.36 15.02 -25.30
C PRO A 567 -24.88 15.02 -25.14
N ALA A 568 -25.57 14.29 -26.03
CA ALA A 568 -26.96 13.94 -25.82
C ALA A 568 -27.08 13.14 -24.51
N GLU A 569 -28.18 13.32 -23.77
CA GLU A 569 -28.40 12.62 -22.51
C GLU A 569 -28.20 11.13 -22.69
N ARG A 570 -27.19 10.58 -22.00
CA ARG A 570 -26.91 9.15 -22.04
C ARG A 570 -28.08 8.43 -21.37
N ALA A 571 -28.63 7.41 -22.02
CA ALA A 571 -29.81 6.73 -21.50
C ALA A 571 -29.54 6.15 -20.10
N SER A 572 -30.45 6.42 -19.15
CA SER A 572 -30.33 5.95 -17.77
C SER A 572 -30.15 4.42 -17.71
N PRO A 573 -29.22 3.93 -16.86
CA PRO A 573 -28.87 2.51 -16.84
C PRO A 573 -30.02 1.65 -16.32
N LYS A 574 -30.21 0.44 -16.89
CA LYS A 574 -31.33 -0.42 -16.49
C LYS A 574 -31.20 -0.88 -15.03
N LEU A 575 -32.12 -0.44 -14.20
CA LEU A 575 -32.25 -0.89 -12.81
C LEU A 575 -32.41 -2.43 -12.74
N SER A 576 -31.57 -3.08 -11.93
CA SER A 576 -31.67 -4.52 -11.65
C SER A 576 -32.00 -4.79 -10.17
N SER A 577 -32.71 -5.89 -9.92
CA SER A 577 -33.22 -6.27 -8.60
C SER A 577 -34.05 -5.17 -7.90
N PRO A 578 -35.09 -4.60 -8.54
CA PRO A 578 -35.85 -3.46 -7.99
C PRO A 578 -36.49 -3.74 -6.62
N GLY A 579 -37.14 -4.91 -6.45
CA GLY A 579 -37.75 -5.34 -5.18
C GLY A 579 -36.78 -5.71 -4.05
N LYS A 580 -35.46 -5.51 -4.24
CA LYS A 580 -34.44 -5.80 -3.22
C LYS A 580 -34.53 -4.79 -2.09
N VAL A 581 -34.79 -5.23 -0.87
CA VAL A 581 -34.79 -4.37 0.32
C VAL A 581 -33.38 -3.82 0.58
N LEU A 582 -33.24 -2.49 0.67
CA LEU A 582 -32.00 -1.80 1.02
C LEU A 582 -32.04 -1.18 2.42
N PHE A 583 -33.21 -0.87 2.98
CA PHE A 583 -33.36 -0.51 4.40
C PHE A 583 -34.32 -1.53 5.05
N PRO A 584 -33.80 -2.54 5.79
CA PRO A 584 -34.63 -3.64 6.30
C PRO A 584 -35.75 -3.22 7.25
N GLU A 585 -35.44 -2.32 8.19
CA GLU A 585 -36.39 -1.82 9.21
C GLU A 585 -37.59 -1.11 8.57
N ASP A 586 -37.33 -0.19 7.64
CA ASP A 586 -38.34 0.56 6.89
C ASP A 586 -38.99 -0.21 5.72
N LYS A 587 -38.49 -1.41 5.42
CA LYS A 587 -38.78 -2.24 4.24
C LYS A 587 -38.57 -1.51 2.88
N ILE A 588 -37.74 -0.47 2.84
CA ILE A 588 -37.50 0.33 1.62
C ILE A 588 -36.69 -0.49 0.61
N THR A 589 -37.21 -0.57 -0.61
CA THR A 589 -36.64 -1.30 -1.74
C THR A 589 -35.68 -0.46 -2.58
N LYS A 590 -34.87 -1.13 -3.41
CA LYS A 590 -33.97 -0.49 -4.37
C LYS A 590 -34.73 0.32 -5.43
N GLN A 591 -35.95 -0.09 -5.81
CA GLN A 591 -36.85 0.72 -6.63
C GLN A 591 -37.12 2.06 -5.96
N GLN A 592 -37.58 2.07 -4.71
CA GLN A 592 -37.87 3.32 -3.98
C GLN A 592 -36.64 4.22 -3.78
N VAL A 593 -35.43 3.65 -3.68
CA VAL A 593 -34.16 4.41 -3.67
C VAL A 593 -33.83 5.00 -5.05
N TRP A 594 -34.13 4.26 -6.12
CA TRP A 594 -34.01 4.75 -7.50
C TRP A 594 -35.01 5.88 -7.78
N ASP A 595 -36.31 5.64 -7.51
CA ASP A 595 -37.40 6.61 -7.72
C ASP A 595 -37.15 7.92 -6.96
N TYR A 596 -36.58 7.81 -5.75
CA TYR A 596 -36.14 8.95 -4.97
C TYR A 596 -35.02 9.74 -5.68
N TYR A 597 -33.96 9.06 -6.10
CA TYR A 597 -32.81 9.72 -6.72
C TYR A 597 -33.13 10.32 -8.10
N GLU A 598 -34.04 9.70 -8.85
CA GLU A 598 -34.64 10.26 -10.06
C GLU A 598 -35.48 11.51 -9.74
N ALA A 599 -36.34 11.46 -8.71
CA ALA A 599 -37.20 12.58 -8.31
C ALA A 599 -36.47 13.78 -7.69
N VAL A 600 -35.27 13.60 -7.10
CA VAL A 600 -34.44 14.70 -6.57
C VAL A 600 -33.31 15.12 -7.53
N MET A 601 -33.16 14.45 -8.68
CA MET A 601 -32.04 14.66 -9.60
C MET A 601 -31.76 16.13 -9.96
N PRO A 602 -32.76 16.99 -10.28
CA PRO A 602 -32.51 18.39 -10.63
C PRO A 602 -31.87 19.22 -9.51
N HIS A 603 -32.03 18.81 -8.25
CA HIS A 603 -31.46 19.49 -7.09
C HIS A 603 -30.18 18.81 -6.56
N LEU A 604 -30.03 17.49 -6.76
CA LEU A 604 -28.84 16.74 -6.35
C LEU A 604 -27.68 16.90 -7.33
N LEU A 605 -27.95 16.89 -8.64
CA LEU A 605 -26.90 16.87 -9.67
C LEU A 605 -25.95 18.08 -9.59
N PRO A 606 -26.41 19.34 -9.38
CA PRO A 606 -25.51 20.50 -9.24
C PRO A 606 -24.48 20.38 -8.08
N GLU A 607 -24.83 19.66 -7.02
CA GLU A 607 -23.96 19.46 -5.85
C GLU A 607 -22.85 18.42 -6.07
N VAL A 608 -22.92 17.60 -7.12
CA VAL A 608 -21.98 16.48 -7.36
C VAL A 608 -21.41 16.43 -8.77
N ILE A 609 -21.99 17.14 -9.74
CA ILE A 609 -21.54 17.18 -11.13
C ILE A 609 -20.15 17.81 -11.24
N ASP A 610 -19.29 17.18 -12.04
CA ASP A 610 -17.89 17.56 -12.27
C ASP A 610 -17.04 17.63 -11.00
N ARG A 611 -17.46 17.00 -9.90
CA ARG A 611 -16.67 16.88 -8.66
C ARG A 611 -16.05 15.49 -8.54
N PRO A 612 -14.80 15.37 -8.08
CA PRO A 612 -14.30 14.11 -7.57
C PRO A 612 -15.17 13.73 -6.36
N LEU A 613 -15.66 12.49 -6.31
CA LEU A 613 -16.62 12.08 -5.29
C LEU A 613 -16.33 10.71 -4.71
N SER A 614 -16.76 10.52 -3.47
CA SER A 614 -16.83 9.23 -2.81
C SER A 614 -18.29 8.84 -2.56
N ILE A 615 -18.57 7.55 -2.47
CA ILE A 615 -19.90 7.02 -2.21
C ILE A 615 -19.90 5.99 -1.09
N ILE A 616 -20.98 5.91 -0.32
CA ILE A 616 -21.24 4.76 0.55
C ILE A 616 -22.19 3.81 -0.18
N ARG A 617 -21.70 2.61 -0.46
CA ARG A 617 -22.46 1.54 -1.12
C ARG A 617 -22.88 0.48 -0.12
N CYS A 618 -24.13 0.04 -0.20
CA CYS A 618 -24.71 -0.98 0.66
C CYS A 618 -25.30 -2.14 -0.17
N PRO A 619 -24.49 -3.00 -0.81
CA PRO A 619 -25.00 -4.01 -1.76
C PRO A 619 -25.85 -5.12 -1.14
N ALA A 620 -25.97 -5.19 0.19
CA ALA A 620 -26.84 -6.11 0.91
C ALA A 620 -27.83 -5.36 1.84
N GLY A 621 -28.07 -4.07 1.56
CA GLY A 621 -28.82 -3.16 2.43
C GLY A 621 -28.04 -2.68 3.65
N THR A 622 -28.61 -1.74 4.39
CA THR A 622 -27.99 -1.08 5.56
C THR A 622 -27.84 -1.98 6.79
N GLY A 623 -28.65 -3.05 6.89
CA GLY A 623 -28.52 -4.09 7.92
C GLY A 623 -27.33 -5.03 7.73
N ARG A 624 -26.42 -4.72 6.79
CA ARG A 624 -25.17 -5.43 6.51
C ARG A 624 -24.06 -4.40 6.24
N PRO A 625 -22.76 -4.76 6.34
CA PRO A 625 -21.67 -3.80 6.14
C PRO A 625 -21.70 -3.12 4.78
N CYS A 626 -21.94 -1.81 4.78
CA CYS A 626 -21.68 -0.92 3.66
C CYS A 626 -20.17 -0.62 3.54
N PHE A 627 -19.72 -0.14 2.38
CA PHE A 627 -18.34 0.32 2.19
C PHE A 627 -18.26 1.70 1.55
N PHE A 628 -17.21 2.44 1.88
CA PHE A 628 -16.88 3.74 1.32
C PHE A 628 -15.99 3.54 0.09
N GLN A 629 -16.46 3.93 -1.10
CA GLN A 629 -15.73 3.83 -2.36
C GLN A 629 -15.35 5.22 -2.84
N LYS A 630 -14.03 5.49 -2.86
CA LYS A 630 -13.42 6.68 -3.49
C LYS A 630 -13.24 6.52 -5.01
N HIS A 631 -12.83 5.31 -5.43
CA HIS A 631 -12.19 5.10 -6.72
C HIS A 631 -13.11 4.44 -7.74
N HIS A 632 -12.81 4.64 -9.02
CA HIS A 632 -13.48 3.95 -10.13
C HIS A 632 -13.24 2.44 -10.08
N THR A 633 -14.20 1.66 -10.57
CA THR A 633 -14.19 0.19 -10.55
C THR A 633 -14.84 -0.37 -11.80
N ALA A 634 -14.20 -1.37 -12.41
CA ALA A 634 -14.73 -2.07 -13.59
C ALA A 634 -16.19 -2.53 -13.39
N GLY A 635 -17.04 -2.22 -14.38
CA GLY A 635 -18.49 -2.43 -14.34
C GLY A 635 -19.29 -1.13 -14.20
N LEU A 636 -18.64 -0.02 -13.84
CA LEU A 636 -19.16 1.31 -14.13
C LEU A 636 -18.80 1.69 -15.58
N GLU A 637 -19.78 2.05 -16.39
CA GLU A 637 -19.66 2.35 -17.82
C GLU A 637 -20.07 3.79 -18.15
N LEU A 638 -20.93 4.41 -17.32
CA LEU A 638 -21.39 5.79 -17.46
C LEU A 638 -20.60 6.76 -16.56
N VAL A 639 -20.19 6.34 -15.37
CA VAL A 639 -19.41 7.17 -14.43
C VAL A 639 -18.00 7.40 -14.97
N ASP A 640 -17.57 8.66 -14.98
CA ASP A 640 -16.25 9.10 -15.42
C ASP A 640 -15.22 8.96 -14.27
N SER A 641 -13.93 9.15 -14.56
CA SER A 641 -12.90 9.20 -13.53
C SER A 641 -11.84 10.27 -13.77
N VAL A 642 -11.49 10.99 -12.70
CA VAL A 642 -10.35 11.91 -12.69
C VAL A 642 -9.16 11.27 -11.97
N ARG A 643 -7.98 11.32 -12.58
CA ARG A 643 -6.73 10.85 -11.97
C ARG A 643 -6.16 11.93 -11.08
N LEU A 644 -6.19 11.72 -9.77
CA LEU A 644 -5.67 12.66 -8.76
C LEU A 644 -4.55 12.02 -7.95
N LYS A 645 -3.49 12.79 -7.68
CA LYS A 645 -2.51 12.43 -6.66
C LYS A 645 -3.16 12.60 -5.29
N GLU A 646 -3.15 11.56 -4.46
CA GLU A 646 -3.51 11.64 -3.04
C GLU A 646 -2.33 12.15 -2.19
N ASP A 647 -2.61 12.57 -0.96
CA ASP A 647 -1.63 12.91 0.08
C ASP A 647 -0.64 11.75 0.36
N SER A 648 -1.03 10.51 0.07
CA SER A 648 -0.19 9.29 0.10
C SER A 648 0.88 9.23 -1.01
N GLY A 649 0.93 10.23 -1.89
CA GLY A 649 1.77 10.29 -3.08
C GLY A 649 1.21 9.51 -4.28
N ILE A 650 0.24 8.61 -4.06
CA ILE A 650 -0.30 7.68 -5.05
C ILE A 650 -1.24 8.41 -6.01
N ASN A 651 -1.17 8.11 -7.31
CA ASN A 651 -2.17 8.52 -8.29
C ASN A 651 -3.36 7.55 -8.25
N ALA A 652 -4.57 8.04 -7.95
CA ALA A 652 -5.78 7.25 -7.92
C ALA A 652 -6.88 7.85 -8.83
N HIS A 653 -7.67 6.97 -9.44
CA HIS A 653 -8.81 7.36 -10.28
C HIS A 653 -10.06 7.54 -9.41
N TYR A 654 -10.40 8.78 -9.07
CA TYR A 654 -11.61 9.13 -8.32
C TYR A 654 -12.85 9.11 -9.21
N LEU A 655 -14.01 8.74 -8.66
CA LEU A 655 -15.29 8.80 -9.36
C LEU A 655 -15.65 10.25 -9.73
N VAL A 656 -16.23 10.47 -10.90
CA VAL A 656 -16.83 11.76 -11.31
C VAL A 656 -18.19 11.51 -11.97
N VAL A 657 -19.22 12.20 -11.50
CA VAL A 657 -20.54 12.26 -12.15
C VAL A 657 -20.53 13.42 -13.15
N ARG A 658 -21.01 13.17 -14.38
CA ARG A 658 -21.08 14.15 -15.47
C ARG A 658 -22.51 14.43 -15.94
N ASP A 659 -23.47 13.62 -15.51
CA ASP A 659 -24.88 13.68 -15.90
C ASP A 659 -25.77 12.86 -14.95
N ALA A 660 -27.09 12.96 -15.10
CA ALA A 660 -28.05 12.17 -14.32
C ALA A 660 -27.85 10.66 -14.47
N ALA A 661 -27.47 10.19 -15.66
CA ALA A 661 -27.31 8.77 -15.96
C ALA A 661 -26.11 8.12 -15.26
N SER A 662 -24.99 8.83 -15.14
CA SER A 662 -23.84 8.40 -14.33
C SER A 662 -24.15 8.41 -12.83
N LEU A 663 -24.95 9.36 -12.32
CA LEU A 663 -25.41 9.32 -10.94
C LEU A 663 -26.30 8.09 -10.70
N LEU A 664 -27.27 7.84 -11.58
CA LEU A 664 -28.16 6.67 -11.52
C LEU A 664 -27.39 5.34 -11.67
N GLU A 665 -26.27 5.31 -12.38
CA GLU A 665 -25.39 4.12 -12.41
C GLU A 665 -24.86 3.77 -11.01
N LEU A 666 -24.45 4.77 -10.23
CA LEU A 666 -24.01 4.56 -8.85
C LEU A 666 -25.16 4.05 -7.97
N VAL A 667 -26.38 4.57 -8.15
CA VAL A 667 -27.60 4.08 -7.46
C VAL A 667 -27.93 2.64 -7.86
N GLN A 668 -27.84 2.30 -9.15
CA GLN A 668 -27.93 0.93 -9.67
C GLN A 668 -26.83 0.03 -9.08
N PHE A 669 -25.64 0.57 -8.80
CA PHE A 669 -24.55 -0.08 -8.07
C PHE A 669 -24.76 -0.13 -6.54
N ASN A 670 -25.93 0.26 -6.05
CA ASN A 670 -26.37 0.31 -4.65
C ASN A 670 -25.62 1.36 -3.80
N ALA A 671 -25.21 2.49 -4.40
CA ALA A 671 -24.84 3.69 -3.66
C ALA A 671 -26.06 4.24 -2.92
N LEU A 672 -25.89 4.56 -1.64
CA LEU A 672 -26.89 5.22 -0.80
C LEU A 672 -26.47 6.63 -0.40
N GLU A 673 -25.18 6.89 -0.18
CA GLU A 673 -24.70 8.26 0.13
C GLU A 673 -23.71 8.77 -0.91
N PHE A 674 -23.79 10.05 -1.25
CA PHE A 674 -22.87 10.77 -2.14
C PHE A 674 -22.08 11.84 -1.36
N HIS A 675 -20.75 11.80 -1.47
CA HIS A 675 -19.81 12.64 -0.73
C HIS A 675 -18.80 13.27 -1.70
N PRO A 676 -19.13 14.39 -2.36
CA PRO A 676 -18.22 15.14 -3.21
C PRO A 676 -17.06 15.78 -2.42
N TRP A 677 -15.96 16.07 -3.13
CA TRP A 677 -14.91 16.99 -2.69
C TRP A 677 -15.44 18.44 -2.68
N GLY A 678 -14.80 19.30 -1.90
CA GLY A 678 -15.01 20.75 -1.95
C GLY A 678 -14.40 21.46 -3.17
N SER A 679 -14.00 20.74 -4.21
CA SER A 679 -13.44 21.27 -5.47
C SER A 679 -14.04 20.57 -6.69
N ARG A 680 -13.81 21.13 -7.89
CA ARG A 680 -14.16 20.51 -9.18
C ARG A 680 -13.00 19.66 -9.70
N ALA A 681 -13.29 18.70 -10.58
CA ALA A 681 -12.32 17.73 -11.11
C ALA A 681 -11.28 18.36 -12.04
N GLU A 682 -11.60 19.52 -12.63
CA GLU A 682 -10.75 20.27 -13.55
C GLU A 682 -9.86 21.29 -12.81
N GLU A 683 -10.30 21.74 -11.62
CA GLU A 683 -9.51 22.55 -10.68
C GLU A 683 -9.44 21.87 -9.30
N PRO A 684 -8.84 20.65 -9.20
CA PRO A 684 -8.92 19.83 -7.99
C PRO A 684 -8.23 20.48 -6.78
N ASP A 685 -7.33 21.43 -7.03
CA ASP A 685 -6.52 22.14 -6.04
C ASP A 685 -7.15 23.49 -5.60
N ARG A 686 -8.34 23.84 -6.11
CA ARG A 686 -9.12 25.01 -5.68
C ARG A 686 -10.41 24.58 -4.96
N ALA A 687 -10.50 24.90 -3.68
CA ALA A 687 -11.70 24.68 -2.89
C ALA A 687 -12.74 25.79 -3.16
N ASP A 688 -13.93 25.40 -3.63
CA ASP A 688 -15.07 26.29 -3.89
C ASP A 688 -16.07 26.37 -2.72
N ARG A 689 -15.74 25.76 -1.58
CA ARG A 689 -16.56 25.78 -0.37
C ARG A 689 -15.79 25.46 0.92
N VAL A 690 -16.15 26.13 2.01
CA VAL A 690 -15.88 25.71 3.40
C VAL A 690 -17.09 24.95 3.94
N VAL A 691 -16.88 23.89 4.71
CA VAL A 691 -17.91 23.12 5.43
C VAL A 691 -17.50 22.98 6.90
N PHE A 692 -18.33 23.49 7.80
CA PHE A 692 -18.28 23.20 9.23
C PHE A 692 -19.33 22.14 9.56
N ASP A 693 -18.91 20.90 9.80
CA ASP A 693 -19.79 19.79 10.23
C ASP A 693 -19.83 19.73 11.77
N LEU A 694 -21.00 19.98 12.35
CA LEU A 694 -21.18 20.11 13.80
C LEU A 694 -21.55 18.75 14.40
N ASP A 695 -20.56 18.02 14.91
CA ASP A 695 -20.71 16.63 15.38
C ASP A 695 -20.83 16.56 16.92
N PRO A 696 -22.07 16.53 17.48
CA PRO A 696 -22.30 16.57 18.92
C PRO A 696 -21.81 15.32 19.66
N GLY A 697 -21.30 15.51 20.88
CA GLY A 697 -21.15 14.44 21.87
C GLY A 697 -22.48 13.76 22.20
N PRO A 698 -22.47 12.54 22.80
CA PRO A 698 -23.67 11.73 23.00
C PRO A 698 -24.83 12.45 23.72
N ASP A 699 -24.49 13.29 24.71
CA ASP A 699 -25.43 13.91 25.65
C ASP A 699 -25.78 15.37 25.30
N VAL A 700 -25.37 15.88 24.14
CA VAL A 700 -25.65 17.26 23.72
C VAL A 700 -27.08 17.37 23.17
N PRO A 701 -27.97 18.21 23.73
CA PRO A 701 -29.31 18.41 23.20
C PRO A 701 -29.28 19.02 21.79
N PHE A 702 -30.24 18.63 20.93
CA PHE A 702 -30.29 19.16 19.57
C PHE A 702 -30.53 20.68 19.50
N GLU A 703 -31.21 21.26 20.50
CA GLU A 703 -31.33 22.72 20.67
C GLU A 703 -29.97 23.43 20.75
N GLU A 704 -28.98 22.84 21.43
CA GLU A 704 -27.63 23.38 21.52
C GLU A 704 -26.89 23.29 20.17
N VAL A 705 -27.15 22.25 19.37
CA VAL A 705 -26.64 22.14 17.99
C VAL A 705 -27.25 23.21 17.08
N LYS A 706 -28.54 23.55 17.26
CA LYS A 706 -29.18 24.68 16.55
C LYS A 706 -28.61 26.03 16.99
N LYS A 707 -28.36 26.21 18.29
CA LYS A 707 -27.72 27.41 18.84
C LYS A 707 -26.31 27.58 18.26
N ALA A 708 -25.49 26.53 18.32
CA ALA A 708 -24.16 26.48 17.71
C ALA A 708 -24.14 26.86 16.21
N ALA A 709 -25.04 26.30 15.39
CA ALA A 709 -25.14 26.66 13.98
C ALA A 709 -25.53 28.15 13.78
N THR A 710 -26.36 28.69 14.67
CA THR A 710 -26.78 30.11 14.65
C THR A 710 -25.65 31.04 15.08
N ASP A 711 -24.85 30.66 16.08
CA ASP A 711 -23.71 31.43 16.56
C ASP A 711 -22.58 31.45 15.52
N ILE A 712 -22.29 30.30 14.89
CA ILE A 712 -21.35 30.19 13.75
C ILE A 712 -21.79 31.07 12.58
N ARG A 713 -23.09 31.10 12.25
CA ARG A 713 -23.63 32.00 11.21
C ARG A 713 -23.36 33.47 11.52
N LYS A 714 -23.56 33.91 12.77
CA LYS A 714 -23.30 35.31 13.17
C LYS A 714 -21.82 35.67 13.01
N LEU A 715 -20.93 34.79 13.47
CA LEU A 715 -19.48 34.98 13.38
C LEU A 715 -19.02 35.03 11.91
N LEU A 716 -19.54 34.16 11.03
CA LEU A 716 -19.24 34.21 9.60
C LEU A 716 -19.77 35.50 8.94
N ALA A 717 -20.97 35.95 9.32
CA ALA A 717 -21.52 37.23 8.84
C ALA A 717 -20.70 38.45 9.30
N GLN A 718 -20.11 38.41 10.51
CA GLN A 718 -19.17 39.44 10.99
C GLN A 718 -17.83 39.43 10.23
N LEU A 719 -17.48 38.31 9.59
CA LEU A 719 -16.33 38.20 8.68
C LEU A 719 -16.72 38.50 7.21
N GLU A 720 -17.93 39.01 6.96
CA GLU A 720 -18.53 39.26 5.63
C GLU A 720 -18.66 38.00 4.74
N LEU A 721 -18.80 36.82 5.37
CA LEU A 721 -19.00 35.53 4.68
C LEU A 721 -20.45 35.06 4.81
N GLU A 722 -21.19 35.07 3.69
CA GLU A 722 -22.52 34.46 3.63
C GLU A 722 -22.42 32.94 3.74
N SER A 723 -23.33 32.36 4.52
CA SER A 723 -23.32 30.94 4.88
C SER A 723 -24.71 30.31 4.79
N PHE A 724 -24.71 29.05 4.36
CA PHE A 724 -25.87 28.23 4.04
C PHE A 724 -25.98 27.04 5.00
N LEU A 725 -27.20 26.56 5.21
CA LEU A 725 -27.49 25.51 6.20
C LEU A 725 -28.03 24.23 5.53
N ARG A 726 -27.46 23.10 5.95
CA ARG A 726 -27.96 21.75 5.62
C ARG A 726 -28.02 20.90 6.89
N VAL A 727 -29.11 20.15 7.06
CA VAL A 727 -29.17 19.10 8.09
C VAL A 727 -28.35 17.90 7.61
N SER A 728 -27.55 17.26 8.48
CA SER A 728 -26.67 16.16 8.03
C SER A 728 -27.41 14.86 7.67
N GLY A 729 -28.69 14.71 8.05
CA GLY A 729 -29.38 13.42 8.07
C GLY A 729 -28.86 12.45 9.14
N GLY A 730 -27.92 12.90 9.98
CA GLY A 730 -27.34 12.17 11.11
C GLY A 730 -27.76 12.81 12.44
N LYS A 731 -26.76 13.20 13.26
CA LYS A 731 -26.96 13.96 14.51
C LYS A 731 -26.66 15.46 14.37
N GLY A 732 -25.81 15.84 13.42
CA GLY A 732 -25.24 17.18 13.27
C GLY A 732 -25.91 18.08 12.23
N LEU A 733 -25.41 19.31 12.13
CA LEU A 733 -25.75 20.28 11.09
C LEU A 733 -24.47 20.65 10.31
N HIS A 734 -24.59 20.94 9.02
CA HIS A 734 -23.51 21.50 8.21
C HIS A 734 -23.79 22.98 7.98
N VAL A 735 -22.84 23.84 8.32
CA VAL A 735 -22.79 25.24 7.86
C VAL A 735 -21.79 25.32 6.71
N VAL A 736 -22.20 25.86 5.58
CA VAL A 736 -21.44 25.84 4.32
C VAL A 736 -21.26 27.26 3.78
N VAL A 737 -20.03 27.62 3.41
CA VAL A 737 -19.66 28.93 2.87
C VAL A 737 -19.17 28.71 1.43
N PRO A 738 -19.87 29.17 0.38
CA PRO A 738 -19.34 29.11 -0.98
C PRO A 738 -18.11 30.02 -1.12
N LEU A 739 -17.17 29.65 -2.00
CA LEU A 739 -15.98 30.42 -2.33
C LEU A 739 -15.91 30.59 -3.87
N ASN A 740 -16.11 31.82 -4.34
CA ASN A 740 -16.04 32.18 -5.74
C ASN A 740 -15.25 33.50 -5.89
N PRO A 741 -14.03 33.50 -6.50
CA PRO A 741 -13.30 32.32 -6.98
C PRO A 741 -12.84 31.38 -5.84
N GLY A 742 -12.58 30.12 -6.21
CA GLY A 742 -12.12 29.08 -5.28
C GLY A 742 -10.74 29.37 -4.69
N CYS A 743 -10.54 28.99 -3.43
CA CYS A 743 -9.32 29.24 -2.66
C CYS A 743 -8.36 28.05 -2.66
N ASP A 744 -7.10 28.27 -2.29
CA ASP A 744 -6.15 27.18 -2.05
C ASP A 744 -6.57 26.30 -0.85
N TRP A 745 -6.29 25.00 -0.90
CA TRP A 745 -6.63 24.07 0.17
C TRP A 745 -5.95 24.37 1.50
N ASP A 746 -4.69 24.84 1.52
CA ASP A 746 -4.01 25.19 2.77
C ASP A 746 -4.62 26.45 3.41
N LEU A 747 -4.99 27.45 2.59
CA LEU A 747 -5.75 28.62 3.06
C LEU A 747 -7.11 28.21 3.63
N THR A 748 -7.86 27.40 2.88
CA THR A 748 -9.21 26.95 3.26
C THR A 748 -9.18 26.12 4.55
N LYS A 749 -8.19 25.24 4.70
CA LYS A 749 -7.96 24.42 5.90
C LYS A 749 -7.46 25.25 7.08
N ARG A 750 -6.56 26.22 6.88
CA ARG A 750 -6.12 27.16 7.93
C ARG A 750 -7.28 27.97 8.47
N PHE A 751 -8.05 28.61 7.59
CA PHE A 751 -9.22 29.42 7.98
C PHE A 751 -10.23 28.61 8.79
N ALA A 752 -10.66 27.45 8.26
CA ALA A 752 -11.62 26.60 8.95
C ALA A 752 -11.10 26.07 10.30
N LYS A 753 -9.80 25.77 10.40
CA LYS A 753 -9.17 25.38 11.67
C LYS A 753 -9.13 26.55 12.65
N GLY A 754 -8.64 27.72 12.24
CA GLY A 754 -8.52 28.89 13.12
C GLY A 754 -9.86 29.37 13.65
N PHE A 755 -10.90 29.34 12.81
CA PHE A 755 -12.28 29.61 13.23
C PHE A 755 -12.78 28.60 14.29
N ALA A 756 -12.53 27.30 14.08
CA ALA A 756 -12.90 26.25 15.04
C ALA A 756 -12.09 26.32 16.35
N ASP A 757 -10.79 26.62 16.27
CA ASP A 757 -9.92 26.83 17.43
C ASP A 757 -10.43 28.01 18.26
N ALA A 758 -10.62 29.19 17.64
CA ALA A 758 -11.06 30.41 18.29
C ALA A 758 -12.43 30.23 18.98
N LEU A 759 -13.38 29.57 18.32
CA LEU A 759 -14.69 29.24 18.91
C LEU A 759 -14.58 28.24 20.07
N SER A 760 -13.59 27.35 20.06
CA SER A 760 -13.28 26.45 21.18
C SER A 760 -12.47 27.10 22.31
N GLN A 761 -11.84 28.26 22.06
CA GLN A 761 -11.14 29.06 23.06
C GLN A 761 -12.07 30.06 23.75
N SER A 762 -13.02 30.66 23.03
CA SER A 762 -14.02 31.58 23.59
C SER A 762 -15.13 30.86 24.36
N GLU A 763 -15.59 29.70 23.88
CA GLU A 763 -16.63 28.90 24.53
C GLU A 763 -16.22 27.42 24.74
N PRO A 764 -15.14 27.15 25.52
CA PRO A 764 -14.54 25.82 25.71
C PRO A 764 -15.45 24.80 26.41
N HIS A 765 -16.53 25.27 27.05
CA HIS A 765 -17.56 24.44 27.67
C HIS A 765 -18.62 23.95 26.68
N ARG A 766 -18.75 24.58 25.50
CA ARG A 766 -19.70 24.19 24.43
C ARG A 766 -18.99 23.51 23.27
N PHE A 767 -17.83 24.01 22.85
CA PHE A 767 -17.14 23.60 21.62
C PHE A 767 -15.82 22.87 21.87
N LEU A 768 -15.35 22.19 20.82
CA LEU A 768 -14.08 21.49 20.77
C LEU A 768 -13.53 21.50 19.34
N ALA A 769 -12.24 21.85 19.16
CA ALA A 769 -11.53 21.75 17.88
C ALA A 769 -10.76 20.43 17.70
N THR A 770 -10.70 19.55 18.71
CA THR A 770 -10.02 18.24 18.64
C THR A 770 -10.98 17.11 18.25
N ALA A 771 -10.62 16.32 17.22
CA ALA A 771 -11.47 15.25 16.71
C ALA A 771 -11.73 14.08 17.69
N THR A 772 -10.90 13.92 18.73
CA THR A 772 -10.91 12.81 19.70
C THR A 772 -12.26 12.65 20.40
N LYS A 773 -13.02 11.60 20.07
CA LYS A 773 -14.39 11.37 20.57
C LYS A 773 -14.51 11.36 22.10
N ARG A 774 -13.51 10.83 22.83
CA ARG A 774 -13.46 10.80 24.31
C ARG A 774 -13.44 12.20 24.96
N LEU A 775 -13.07 13.25 24.21
CA LEU A 775 -13.01 14.63 24.70
C LEU A 775 -14.31 15.42 24.46
N ARG A 776 -15.26 14.85 23.70
CA ARG A 776 -16.55 15.47 23.31
C ARG A 776 -17.64 15.37 24.37
N ASN A 777 -17.31 14.97 25.61
CA ASN A 777 -18.26 14.85 26.70
C ASN A 777 -19.02 16.18 26.87
N LYS A 778 -20.35 16.15 26.64
CA LYS A 778 -21.24 17.33 26.63
C LYS A 778 -20.84 18.49 25.71
N ARG A 779 -20.02 18.26 24.67
CA ARG A 779 -19.52 19.30 23.74
C ARG A 779 -19.73 18.96 22.27
N ILE A 780 -19.80 20.00 21.43
CA ILE A 780 -19.88 19.92 19.97
C ILE A 780 -18.47 19.97 19.39
N PHE A 781 -18.09 18.95 18.61
CA PHE A 781 -16.89 19.03 17.78
C PHE A 781 -17.22 19.83 16.51
N VAL A 782 -16.47 20.91 16.26
CA VAL A 782 -16.58 21.69 15.03
C VAL A 782 -15.61 21.08 14.01
N ASP A 783 -16.11 20.17 13.18
CA ASP A 783 -15.29 19.37 12.27
C ASP A 783 -14.80 20.18 11.06
N TYR A 784 -13.67 20.86 11.25
CA TYR A 784 -12.97 21.57 10.19
C TYR A 784 -12.22 20.63 9.22
N LEU A 785 -12.12 19.31 9.50
CA LEU A 785 -11.32 18.36 8.70
C LEU A 785 -11.91 18.11 7.31
N ARG A 786 -13.14 18.58 7.05
CA ARG A 786 -13.79 18.58 5.73
C ARG A 786 -13.18 19.53 4.72
N ASN A 787 -12.30 20.42 5.17
CA ASN A 787 -11.74 21.53 4.41
C ASN A 787 -10.30 21.28 3.96
N GLY A 788 -9.85 20.02 3.99
CA GLY A 788 -8.57 19.60 3.41
C GLY A 788 -8.75 18.99 2.03
N ARG A 789 -7.69 19.04 1.23
CA ARG A 789 -7.60 18.33 -0.05
C ARG A 789 -7.92 16.85 0.14
N GLY A 790 -8.71 16.26 -0.76
CA GLY A 790 -9.16 14.87 -0.64
C GLY A 790 -10.23 14.59 0.43
N ALA A 791 -10.62 15.58 1.25
CA ALA A 791 -11.73 15.44 2.19
C ALA A 791 -13.08 15.62 1.48
N THR A 792 -14.13 15.06 2.09
CA THR A 792 -15.48 15.04 1.51
C THR A 792 -16.57 15.27 2.56
N ALA A 793 -17.67 15.88 2.14
CA ALA A 793 -18.88 16.04 2.93
C ALA A 793 -20.10 15.51 2.16
N VAL A 794 -21.10 14.96 2.85
CA VAL A 794 -22.32 14.45 2.19
C VAL A 794 -23.03 15.58 1.43
N ALA A 795 -23.42 15.34 0.18
CA ALA A 795 -24.11 16.31 -0.69
C ALA A 795 -25.52 16.66 -0.17
N SER A 796 -26.05 17.83 -0.55
CA SER A 796 -27.49 18.10 -0.41
C SER A 796 -28.30 17.03 -1.14
N TYR A 797 -29.46 16.67 -0.58
CA TYR A 797 -30.39 15.68 -1.15
C TYR A 797 -29.88 14.22 -1.22
N SER A 798 -28.64 13.94 -0.80
CA SER A 798 -28.18 12.57 -0.57
C SER A 798 -28.96 11.92 0.59
N LEU A 799 -29.35 10.66 0.42
CA LEU A 799 -29.77 9.80 1.53
C LEU A 799 -28.58 9.55 2.49
N ARG A 800 -28.88 9.06 3.69
CA ARG A 800 -27.94 8.45 4.63
C ARG A 800 -28.23 6.96 4.79
N ALA A 801 -27.19 6.14 4.95
CA ALA A 801 -27.27 4.69 5.19
C ALA A 801 -27.65 4.39 6.65
N ARG A 802 -28.83 4.84 7.07
CA ARG A 802 -29.35 4.78 8.44
C ARG A 802 -30.85 4.41 8.45
N PRO A 803 -31.39 3.89 9.58
CA PRO A 803 -32.84 3.72 9.76
C PRO A 803 -33.61 5.00 9.45
N GLY A 804 -34.76 4.86 8.80
CA GLY A 804 -35.59 5.93 8.26
C GLY A 804 -35.20 6.40 6.85
N ALA A 805 -34.09 5.94 6.26
CA ALA A 805 -33.48 6.49 5.05
C ALA A 805 -33.45 8.05 5.05
N PRO A 806 -32.85 8.69 6.08
CA PRO A 806 -32.92 10.13 6.25
C PRO A 806 -32.07 10.89 5.23
N VAL A 807 -32.42 12.14 4.96
CA VAL A 807 -31.83 12.96 3.89
C VAL A 807 -30.95 14.08 4.46
N ALA A 808 -29.81 14.33 3.80
CA ALA A 808 -28.99 15.51 4.04
C ALA A 808 -29.65 16.74 3.37
N MET A 809 -30.68 17.31 4.00
CA MET A 809 -31.57 18.29 3.38
C MET A 809 -31.10 19.75 3.58
N PRO A 810 -30.97 20.56 2.52
CA PRO A 810 -30.78 22.01 2.66
C PRO A 810 -32.07 22.70 3.11
N ILE A 811 -31.93 23.61 4.08
CA ILE A 811 -33.03 24.31 4.73
C ILE A 811 -32.71 25.81 4.86
N PRO A 812 -33.71 26.70 4.83
CA PRO A 812 -33.46 28.11 5.10
C PRO A 812 -33.22 28.29 6.60
N TRP A 813 -32.45 29.31 6.98
CA TRP A 813 -32.18 29.64 8.39
C TRP A 813 -33.47 29.90 9.21
N SER A 814 -34.58 30.27 8.55
CA SER A 814 -35.91 30.43 9.17
C SER A 814 -36.66 29.11 9.46
N GLU A 815 -36.28 27.98 8.85
CA GLU A 815 -36.76 26.65 9.26
C GLU A 815 -35.99 26.10 10.48
N LEU A 816 -34.76 26.58 10.75
CA LEU A 816 -33.90 26.04 11.82
C LEU A 816 -34.56 26.02 13.20
N PRO A 817 -35.17 27.10 13.74
CA PRO A 817 -35.77 27.07 15.08
C PRO A 817 -36.86 25.99 15.22
N LYS A 818 -37.62 25.73 14.15
CA LYS A 818 -38.72 24.77 14.07
C LYS A 818 -38.27 23.33 13.91
N LEU A 819 -36.98 23.09 13.61
CA LEU A 819 -36.41 21.77 13.40
C LEU A 819 -36.24 21.01 14.72
N LYS A 820 -36.78 19.79 14.81
CA LYS A 820 -36.72 18.95 16.02
C LYS A 820 -35.54 17.98 16.09
N ARG A 821 -34.93 17.63 14.94
CA ARG A 821 -33.79 16.69 14.84
C ARG A 821 -33.04 16.82 13.52
N ALA A 822 -31.75 16.47 13.50
CA ALA A 822 -30.90 16.50 12.29
C ALA A 822 -31.29 15.47 11.19
N ASN A 823 -32.08 14.46 11.52
CA ASN A 823 -32.64 13.45 10.62
C ASN A 823 -34.18 13.61 10.48
N ALA A 824 -34.66 14.85 10.35
CA ALA A 824 -36.10 15.13 10.25
C ALA A 824 -36.72 14.66 8.92
N PHE A 825 -35.97 14.78 7.82
CA PHE A 825 -36.43 14.48 6.46
C PHE A 825 -35.96 13.09 6.00
N THR A 826 -36.77 12.42 5.19
CA THR A 826 -36.54 11.05 4.70
C THR A 826 -36.82 10.92 3.20
N LEU A 827 -36.37 9.79 2.64
CA LEU A 827 -36.73 9.32 1.30
C LEU A 827 -38.24 9.44 0.99
N LYS A 828 -39.11 9.25 1.99
CA LYS A 828 -40.56 9.17 1.82
C LYS A 828 -41.24 10.55 1.70
N ASP A 829 -40.72 11.58 2.36
CA ASP A 829 -41.34 12.92 2.40
C ASP A 829 -40.67 13.96 1.49
N VAL A 830 -39.36 13.86 1.24
CA VAL A 830 -38.61 14.89 0.49
C VAL A 830 -39.13 15.14 -0.92
N PRO A 831 -39.46 14.14 -1.77
CA PRO A 831 -40.03 14.40 -3.10
C PRO A 831 -41.35 15.18 -3.07
N ALA A 832 -42.18 14.97 -2.02
CA ALA A 832 -43.42 15.72 -1.84
C ALA A 832 -43.18 17.13 -1.27
N LYS A 833 -42.17 17.33 -0.40
CA LYS A 833 -41.74 18.66 0.06
C LYS A 833 -41.15 19.48 -1.10
N LEU A 834 -40.38 18.87 -2.00
CA LEU A 834 -39.82 19.53 -3.19
C LEU A 834 -40.91 19.98 -4.18
N LYS A 835 -41.87 19.11 -4.53
CA LYS A 835 -43.01 19.48 -5.41
C LYS A 835 -43.90 20.60 -4.85
N ARG A 836 -43.78 20.95 -3.56
CA ARG A 836 -44.50 22.04 -2.88
C ARG A 836 -43.59 23.25 -2.56
N ARG A 837 -42.29 23.16 -2.82
CA ARG A 837 -41.29 24.19 -2.48
C ARG A 837 -41.25 25.25 -3.57
N ARG A 838 -41.55 26.51 -3.23
CA ARG A 838 -41.54 27.65 -4.16
C ARG A 838 -40.15 28.24 -4.45
N LYS A 839 -39.16 28.00 -3.58
CA LYS A 839 -37.80 28.53 -3.68
C LYS A 839 -36.79 27.52 -3.10
N ASP A 840 -35.63 27.32 -3.72
CA ASP A 840 -34.57 26.51 -3.10
C ASP A 840 -33.84 27.34 -2.02
N PRO A 841 -33.63 26.82 -0.79
CA PRO A 841 -32.89 27.54 0.24
C PRO A 841 -31.43 27.83 -0.09
N TRP A 842 -30.86 27.16 -1.11
CA TRP A 842 -29.50 27.38 -1.59
C TRP A 842 -29.49 28.06 -2.98
N GLU A 843 -30.62 28.61 -3.44
CA GLU A 843 -30.70 29.36 -4.70
C GLU A 843 -29.75 30.57 -4.69
N GLY A 844 -28.89 30.67 -5.71
CA GLY A 844 -27.87 31.70 -5.83
C GLY A 844 -26.51 31.36 -5.20
N ILE A 845 -26.35 30.21 -4.53
CA ILE A 845 -25.12 29.84 -3.81
C ILE A 845 -23.84 29.91 -4.67
N ASP A 846 -23.89 29.46 -5.93
CA ASP A 846 -22.74 29.50 -6.85
C ASP A 846 -22.43 30.91 -7.40
N THR A 847 -23.35 31.87 -7.26
CA THR A 847 -23.21 33.24 -7.79
C THR A 847 -22.58 34.22 -6.79
N ILE A 848 -22.55 33.88 -5.50
CA ILE A 848 -22.00 34.75 -4.45
C ILE A 848 -20.49 34.93 -4.61
N GLN A 849 -20.05 36.17 -4.81
CA GLN A 849 -18.65 36.54 -4.97
C GLN A 849 -18.01 36.80 -3.60
N GLN A 850 -17.45 35.77 -2.99
CA GLN A 850 -16.71 35.86 -1.73
C GLN A 850 -15.56 34.84 -1.72
N ASN A 851 -14.45 35.17 -1.06
CA ASN A 851 -13.27 34.31 -0.97
C ASN A 851 -12.49 34.56 0.32
N LEU A 852 -11.44 33.76 0.58
CA LEU A 852 -10.64 33.82 1.80
C LEU A 852 -9.35 34.64 1.67
N ALA A 853 -9.16 35.45 0.62
CA ALA A 853 -7.91 36.15 0.36
C ALA A 853 -7.48 37.10 1.49
N ARG A 854 -8.43 37.66 2.25
CA ARG A 854 -8.17 38.48 3.45
C ARG A 854 -7.40 37.73 4.56
N TRP A 855 -7.36 36.40 4.52
CA TRP A 855 -6.62 35.53 5.46
C TRP A 855 -5.49 34.76 4.77
N ALA A 856 -5.07 35.19 3.57
CA ALA A 856 -3.97 34.57 2.82
C ALA A 856 -2.60 34.79 3.50
N GLU A 857 -2.43 35.96 4.12
CA GLU A 857 -1.20 36.38 4.80
C GLU A 857 -0.87 35.50 6.02
N ARG A 858 0.32 35.70 6.61
CA ARG A 858 0.95 34.79 7.57
C ARG A 858 1.57 35.53 8.76
N ASP A 859 0.72 36.30 9.44
CA ASP A 859 0.96 36.77 10.80
C ASP A 859 0.28 35.82 11.80
#